data_AF-A0A9W8USX0-F1
#
_entry.id   AF-A0A9W8USX0-F1
#
_cell.length_a   1.000
_cell.length_b   1.000
_cell.length_c   1.000
_cell.angle_alpha   90.00
_cell.angle_beta   90.00
_cell.angle_gamma   90.00
#
_symmetry.space_group_name_H-M   'P 1'
#
loop_
_entity.id
_entity.type
_entity.pdbx_description
1 polymer ?
#
loop_
_entity_poly.entity_id
_entity_poly.type
_entity_poly.pdbx_seq_one_letter_code
_entity_poly.pdbx_strand_id
1 'polypeptide(L)'
;MERDELRRAMDGERAQAAEMRRLAEQERAISERLRMEAALSGPSAADARRRVQELKREALAARSEKPKRSNDGMFKKAYATDLLFLMDTTGSMYSYIKAARDQVKRIMDDITKAFFNEAEVRIAVVGYKDHADKPNIQFLDFTTSIDDVRSFIDKFTASGGGDAPEDVLGGIDQAINATWKNQTRCIIHIADAPAHGRIFHDFSDSADDYPEPGSEPHRLTYQPLFKKMIDMNINYALLRIKNATDRMALTFMKEYAAISSDCKLLMSNQYYDEGLKATLALRGASSSKGTAKGDLVFEEAELGTSYSALRHLVVRSVTTSASRTAVRMSTSSSRTGGKGGTKNPLTTQLQAIEEDEDKVEEASEMSLEKVPPQWDTPGWLNEKLILEGFSPDTVVHGADTLNAMMAHDDNIRLSIMELTINKRSRPFSQGALRLTAYARTAASTNRYVVKSFKRDGKRLAHLAEDMRCQALCKAFALEFNALVGDKHAIDFIVTTCLRGKTTTSGTDCMSLEPYIEGEYVKYNNNCSYVNDDNPKDEFNQAAQAFSHFTFERSWGSFLVCDLQGVGHVLTDPAIHTLDPERFKLADTNLGKDGFKFFFATHACNEICEKLELRSTAAGIASNNCEFRELWPSIDNTVCCSNKLCGKIVRVSSAKKSEEYPGCHWCDVCWPQLSSSKVKWMCVAPGPHHEFDVSKFYYESQGQIPPRKCPDHRERDTTVSRTAVMGGSFFSRLKGANKQKNISGKAW
;
A
#
# COMPACT_ATOMS: atom_id res chain seq x y z
N MET A 1 -89.39 27.84 -5.44
CA MET A 1 -88.78 27.88 -4.09
C MET A 1 -88.41 26.48 -3.63
N GLU A 2 -89.36 25.58 -3.35
CA GLU A 2 -89.04 24.21 -2.85
C GLU A 2 -88.07 23.42 -3.72
N ARG A 3 -88.17 23.53 -5.05
CA ARG A 3 -87.31 22.80 -5.99
C ARG A 3 -85.85 23.30 -6.02
N ASP A 4 -85.63 24.58 -5.70
CA ASP A 4 -84.29 25.16 -5.58
C ASP A 4 -83.67 24.88 -4.20
N GLU A 5 -84.49 24.81 -3.14
CA GLU A 5 -84.04 24.40 -1.80
C GLU A 5 -83.61 22.93 -1.77
N LEU A 6 -84.35 22.03 -2.43
CA LEU A 6 -83.96 20.62 -2.57
C LEU A 6 -82.66 20.44 -3.36
N ARG A 7 -82.43 21.26 -4.40
CA ARG A 7 -81.17 21.25 -5.16
C ARG A 7 -79.99 21.69 -4.31
N ARG A 8 -80.13 22.79 -3.55
CA ARG A 8 -79.08 23.28 -2.64
C ARG A 8 -78.77 22.27 -1.54
N ALA A 9 -79.78 21.57 -1.02
CA ALA A 9 -79.58 20.51 -0.02
C ALA A 9 -78.79 19.32 -0.60
N MET A 10 -79.15 18.81 -1.79
CA MET A 10 -78.41 17.74 -2.45
C MET A 10 -76.99 18.14 -2.88
N ASP A 11 -76.79 19.38 -3.32
CA ASP A 11 -75.46 19.91 -3.65
C ASP A 11 -74.59 20.06 -2.37
N GLY A 12 -75.19 20.43 -1.25
CA GLY A 12 -74.54 20.45 0.08
C GLY A 12 -74.13 19.07 0.58
N GLU A 13 -75.00 18.05 0.43
CA GLU A 13 -74.68 16.66 0.77
C GLU A 13 -73.59 16.09 -0.14
N ARG A 14 -73.62 16.40 -1.45
CA ARG A 14 -72.55 16.00 -2.39
C ARG A 14 -71.21 16.65 -2.04
N ALA A 15 -71.22 17.92 -1.66
CA ALA A 15 -70.01 18.62 -1.21
C ALA A 15 -69.45 18.01 0.08
N GLN A 16 -70.30 17.67 1.06
CA GLN A 16 -69.88 16.98 2.28
C GLN A 16 -69.34 15.58 2.02
N ALA A 17 -69.98 14.81 1.13
CA ALA A 17 -69.50 13.48 0.74
C ALA A 17 -68.16 13.53 -0.03
N ALA A 18 -67.96 14.55 -0.86
CA ALA A 18 -66.69 14.79 -1.55
C ALA A 18 -65.57 15.17 -0.56
N GLU A 19 -65.85 16.01 0.43
CA GLU A 19 -64.88 16.38 1.46
C GLU A 19 -64.52 15.19 2.37
N MET A 20 -65.50 14.37 2.76
CA MET A 20 -65.23 13.13 3.51
C MET A 20 -64.36 12.14 2.72
N ARG A 21 -64.59 11.98 1.41
CA ARG A 21 -63.73 11.15 0.56
C ARG A 21 -62.30 11.69 0.50
N ARG A 22 -62.15 13.01 0.35
CA ARG A 22 -60.84 13.68 0.33
C ARG A 22 -60.08 13.48 1.64
N LEU A 23 -60.76 13.62 2.79
CA LEU A 23 -60.17 13.37 4.11
C LEU A 23 -59.77 11.90 4.30
N ALA A 24 -60.60 10.95 3.86
CA ALA A 24 -60.29 9.53 3.95
C ALA A 24 -59.11 9.11 3.03
N GLU A 25 -59.01 9.68 1.84
CA GLU A 25 -57.86 9.49 0.94
C GLU A 25 -56.58 10.09 1.55
N GLN A 26 -56.67 11.27 2.15
CA GLN A 26 -55.57 11.91 2.85
C GLN A 26 -55.11 11.05 4.05
N GLU A 27 -56.03 10.51 4.84
CA GLU A 27 -55.71 9.65 5.98
C GLU A 27 -55.09 8.31 5.55
N ARG A 28 -55.55 7.72 4.44
CA ARG A 28 -54.90 6.53 3.84
C ARG A 28 -53.48 6.83 3.37
N ALA A 29 -53.27 7.94 2.66
CA ALA A 29 -51.93 8.33 2.20
C ALA A 29 -50.97 8.57 3.38
N ILE A 30 -51.47 9.18 4.46
CA ILE A 30 -50.71 9.36 5.70
C ILE A 30 -50.37 8.01 6.33
N SER A 31 -51.33 7.09 6.44
CA SER A 31 -51.13 5.76 7.01
C SER A 31 -50.14 4.91 6.22
N GLU A 32 -50.20 4.95 4.88
CA GLU A 32 -49.22 4.29 4.01
C GLU A 32 -47.81 4.88 4.18
N ARG A 33 -47.71 6.22 4.25
CA ARG A 33 -46.42 6.91 4.49
C ARG A 33 -45.83 6.53 5.84
N LEU A 34 -46.65 6.52 6.90
CA LEU A 34 -46.25 6.05 8.23
C LEU A 34 -45.81 4.59 8.22
N ARG A 35 -46.47 3.72 7.43
CA ARG A 35 -46.09 2.31 7.29
C ARG A 35 -44.76 2.13 6.55
N MET A 36 -44.51 2.90 5.48
CA MET A 36 -43.24 2.90 4.77
C MET A 36 -42.09 3.43 5.64
N GLU A 37 -42.32 4.51 6.39
CA GLU A 37 -41.38 5.06 7.37
C GLU A 37 -41.15 4.07 8.54
N ALA A 38 -42.18 3.30 8.92
CA ALA A 38 -42.08 2.25 9.93
C ALA A 38 -41.26 1.03 9.48
N ALA A 39 -41.20 0.74 8.18
CA ALA A 39 -40.39 -0.33 7.62
C ALA A 39 -38.88 -0.02 7.59
N LEU A 40 -38.47 1.25 7.77
CA LEU A 40 -37.06 1.69 7.85
C LEU A 40 -36.40 1.41 9.22
N SER A 41 -36.84 0.37 9.94
CA SER A 41 -36.29 0.03 11.26
C SER A 41 -34.89 -0.58 11.14
N GLY A 42 -33.87 0.22 11.46
CA GLY A 42 -32.51 -0.28 11.69
C GLY A 42 -32.40 -1.14 12.97
N PRO A 43 -31.22 -1.72 13.26
CA PRO A 43 -31.02 -2.56 14.43
C PRO A 43 -31.16 -1.76 15.74
N SER A 44 -31.76 -2.35 16.77
CA SER A 44 -31.74 -1.76 18.12
C SER A 44 -30.31 -1.72 18.68
N ALA A 45 -30.07 -0.89 19.69
CA ALA A 45 -28.75 -0.85 20.35
C ALA A 45 -28.33 -2.20 20.94
N ALA A 46 -29.29 -3.03 21.39
CA ALA A 46 -29.02 -4.38 21.86
C ALA A 46 -28.67 -5.33 20.71
N ASP A 47 -29.36 -5.23 19.58
CA ASP A 47 -29.05 -6.01 18.37
C ASP A 47 -27.67 -5.65 17.83
N ALA A 48 -27.33 -4.36 17.79
CA ALA A 48 -26.02 -3.90 17.36
C ALA A 48 -24.91 -4.51 18.24
N ARG A 49 -25.04 -4.45 19.57
CA ARG A 49 -24.06 -5.08 20.48
C ARG A 49 -23.90 -6.58 20.25
N ARG A 50 -25.01 -7.30 20.05
CA ARG A 50 -25.00 -8.75 19.77
C ARG A 50 -24.23 -9.07 18.49
N ARG A 51 -24.46 -8.32 17.42
CA ARG A 51 -23.82 -8.54 16.11
C ARG A 51 -22.33 -8.18 16.11
N VAL A 52 -21.92 -7.14 16.85
CA VAL A 52 -20.48 -6.88 17.08
C VAL A 52 -19.82 -8.05 17.83
N GLN A 53 -20.47 -8.61 18.84
CA GLN A 53 -19.96 -9.78 19.57
C GLN A 53 -19.90 -11.05 18.69
N GLU A 54 -20.82 -11.21 17.75
CA GLU A 54 -20.79 -12.29 16.75
C GLU A 54 -19.56 -12.14 15.85
N LEU A 55 -19.35 -10.96 15.26
CA LEU A 55 -18.18 -10.69 14.43
C LEU A 55 -16.85 -10.91 15.18
N LYS A 56 -16.80 -10.56 16.47
CA LYS A 56 -15.63 -10.84 17.33
C LYS A 56 -15.37 -12.35 17.47
N ARG A 57 -16.42 -13.16 17.68
CA ARG A 57 -16.29 -14.62 17.77
C ARG A 57 -15.84 -15.23 16.46
N GLU A 58 -16.40 -14.77 15.33
CA GLU A 58 -15.95 -15.21 13.99
C GLU A 58 -14.47 -14.87 13.74
N ALA A 59 -14.04 -13.67 14.11
CA ALA A 59 -12.64 -13.26 13.98
C ALA A 59 -11.70 -14.11 14.84
N LEU A 60 -12.07 -14.39 16.09
CA LEU A 60 -11.28 -15.26 16.97
C LEU A 60 -11.18 -16.70 16.45
N ALA A 61 -12.28 -17.24 15.93
CA ALA A 61 -12.30 -18.56 15.32
C ALA A 61 -11.40 -18.61 14.08
N ALA A 62 -11.50 -17.64 13.18
CA ALA A 62 -10.64 -17.54 12.00
C ALA A 62 -9.14 -17.44 12.37
N ARG A 63 -8.80 -16.64 13.40
CA ARG A 63 -7.43 -16.52 13.92
C ARG A 63 -6.91 -17.82 14.53
N SER A 64 -7.79 -18.64 15.11
CA SER A 64 -7.43 -19.94 15.69
C SER A 64 -7.25 -21.02 14.63
N GLU A 65 -8.03 -20.96 13.53
CA GLU A 65 -7.90 -21.85 12.38
C GLU A 65 -6.63 -21.57 11.56
N LYS A 66 -6.17 -20.31 11.50
CA LYS A 66 -4.99 -19.94 10.72
C LYS A 66 -3.71 -20.47 11.38
N PRO A 67 -2.90 -21.29 10.68
CA PRO A 67 -1.66 -21.83 11.24
C PRO A 67 -0.69 -20.69 11.59
N LYS A 68 0.13 -20.90 12.63
CA LYS A 68 1.22 -19.98 12.98
C LYS A 68 2.21 -19.94 11.81
N ARG A 69 2.18 -18.86 11.04
CA ARG A 69 3.18 -18.56 10.02
C ARG A 69 4.41 -18.00 10.73
N SER A 70 5.51 -18.77 10.77
CA SER A 70 6.79 -18.23 11.21
C SER A 70 7.43 -17.54 10.00
N ASN A 71 7.57 -16.23 10.09
CA ASN A 71 8.38 -15.43 9.16
C ASN A 71 9.82 -15.34 9.66
N ASP A 72 10.22 -16.16 10.64
CA ASP A 72 11.52 -16.04 11.28
C ASP A 72 12.66 -16.38 10.30
N GLY A 73 13.62 -15.47 10.22
CA GLY A 73 14.76 -15.60 9.33
C GLY A 73 14.42 -15.38 7.86
N MET A 74 13.24 -14.82 7.56
CA MET A 74 12.92 -14.38 6.21
C MET A 74 13.86 -13.25 5.78
N PHE A 75 14.13 -12.29 6.68
CA PHE A 75 15.12 -11.24 6.42
C PHE A 75 16.48 -11.83 6.11
N LYS A 76 16.99 -12.70 7.00
CA LYS A 76 18.27 -13.38 6.85
C LYS A 76 18.39 -14.13 5.51
N LYS A 77 17.35 -14.84 5.08
CA LYS A 77 17.34 -15.59 3.81
C LYS A 77 17.33 -14.66 2.60
N ALA A 78 16.53 -13.60 2.63
CA ALA A 78 16.43 -12.65 1.52
C ALA A 78 17.72 -11.82 1.36
N TYR A 79 18.34 -11.43 2.47
CA TYR A 79 19.55 -10.61 2.48
C TYR A 79 20.85 -11.42 2.41
N ALA A 80 20.79 -12.75 2.52
CA ALA A 80 21.94 -13.61 2.19
C ALA A 80 22.30 -13.41 0.71
N THR A 81 23.52 -12.95 0.47
CA THR A 81 23.92 -12.34 -0.81
C THR A 81 25.19 -12.97 -1.36
N ASP A 82 25.16 -13.30 -2.64
CA ASP A 82 26.33 -13.54 -3.47
C ASP A 82 26.58 -12.30 -4.32
N LEU A 83 27.72 -11.65 -4.09
CA LEU A 83 28.17 -10.45 -4.77
C LEU A 83 29.35 -10.79 -5.67
N LEU A 84 29.21 -10.61 -6.98
CA LEU A 84 30.31 -10.81 -7.92
C LEU A 84 30.74 -9.47 -8.50
N PHE A 85 32.02 -9.12 -8.34
CA PHE A 85 32.62 -8.00 -9.06
C PHE A 85 33.12 -8.48 -10.41
N LEU A 86 32.57 -7.93 -11.48
CA LEU A 86 33.05 -8.11 -12.84
C LEU A 86 33.83 -6.84 -13.20
N MET A 87 35.11 -6.95 -13.46
CA MET A 87 36.01 -5.79 -13.57
C MET A 87 36.85 -5.85 -14.83
N ASP A 88 36.84 -4.75 -15.58
CA ASP A 88 37.87 -4.44 -16.54
C ASP A 88 39.22 -4.26 -15.80
N THR A 89 40.26 -4.93 -16.30
CA THR A 89 41.60 -4.90 -15.70
C THR A 89 42.70 -4.39 -16.63
N THR A 90 42.34 -3.65 -17.68
CA THR A 90 43.28 -3.01 -18.62
C THR A 90 44.00 -1.79 -18.04
N GLY A 91 44.94 -1.21 -18.80
CA GLY A 91 45.79 -0.12 -18.34
C GLY A 91 45.04 1.12 -17.83
N SER A 92 43.91 1.50 -18.46
CA SER A 92 43.07 2.63 -18.05
C SER A 92 42.43 2.44 -16.67
N MET A 93 42.28 1.20 -16.23
CA MET A 93 41.59 0.83 -14.99
C MET A 93 42.46 0.92 -13.74
N TYR A 94 43.74 1.29 -13.84
CA TYR A 94 44.69 1.31 -12.72
C TYR A 94 44.15 2.00 -11.45
N SER A 95 43.61 3.21 -11.58
CA SER A 95 43.08 3.98 -10.45
C SER A 95 41.85 3.32 -9.81
N TYR A 96 41.01 2.65 -10.60
CA TYR A 96 39.78 1.99 -10.17
C TYR A 96 40.06 0.65 -9.50
N ILE A 97 41.02 -0.13 -10.01
CA ILE A 97 41.52 -1.36 -9.38
C ILE A 97 42.11 -1.03 -8.01
N LYS A 98 42.94 0.03 -7.93
CA LYS A 98 43.48 0.51 -6.66
C LYS A 98 42.37 0.92 -5.69
N ALA A 99 41.36 1.65 -6.16
CA ALA A 99 40.21 2.03 -5.36
C ALA A 99 39.45 0.82 -4.78
N ALA A 100 39.16 -0.17 -5.63
CA ALA A 100 38.45 -1.39 -5.24
C ALA A 100 39.22 -2.13 -4.14
N ARG A 101 40.52 -2.31 -4.31
CA ARG A 101 41.43 -2.91 -3.30
C ARG A 101 41.39 -2.18 -1.96
N ASP A 102 41.48 -0.85 -1.98
CA ASP A 102 41.56 -0.04 -0.76
C ASP A 102 40.21 0.07 -0.03
N GLN A 103 39.08 -0.06 -0.75
CA GLN A 103 37.74 0.08 -0.18
C GLN A 103 37.01 -1.24 0.08
N VAL A 104 37.43 -2.38 -0.49
CA VAL A 104 36.67 -3.65 -0.42
C VAL A 104 36.29 -4.04 1.01
N LYS A 105 37.22 -3.87 1.97
CA LYS A 105 36.95 -4.15 3.39
C LYS A 105 35.83 -3.27 3.94
N ARG A 106 35.86 -1.96 3.65
CA ARG A 106 34.85 -1.01 4.11
C ARG A 106 33.50 -1.22 3.43
N ILE A 107 33.51 -1.58 2.15
CA ILE A 107 32.29 -1.95 1.41
C ILE A 107 31.63 -3.14 2.10
N MET A 108 32.41 -4.18 2.42
CA MET A 108 31.90 -5.37 3.08
C MET A 108 31.42 -5.12 4.49
N ASP A 109 32.18 -4.34 5.27
CA ASP A 109 31.75 -3.92 6.61
C ASP A 109 30.41 -3.17 6.55
N ASP A 110 30.21 -2.31 5.53
CA ASP A 110 28.97 -1.56 5.35
C ASP A 110 27.80 -2.43 4.91
N ILE A 111 27.99 -3.34 3.95
CA ILE A 111 26.94 -4.27 3.53
C ILE A 111 26.54 -5.14 4.73
N THR A 112 27.52 -5.69 5.45
CA THR A 112 27.26 -6.55 6.61
C THR A 112 26.49 -5.79 7.70
N LYS A 113 26.85 -4.53 7.96
CA LYS A 113 26.13 -3.65 8.90
C LYS A 113 24.73 -3.29 8.43
N ALA A 114 24.55 -2.93 7.16
CA ALA A 114 23.24 -2.67 6.56
C ALA A 114 22.33 -3.89 6.68
N PHE A 115 22.91 -5.09 6.67
CA PHE A 115 22.20 -6.36 6.79
C PHE A 115 22.18 -6.89 8.25
N PHE A 116 22.38 -5.99 9.21
CA PHE A 116 22.31 -6.23 10.65
C PHE A 116 23.25 -7.31 11.18
N ASN A 117 24.30 -7.67 10.44
CA ASN A 117 25.21 -8.80 10.73
C ASN A 117 24.50 -10.16 10.86
N GLU A 118 23.29 -10.29 10.29
CA GLU A 118 22.51 -11.54 10.37
C GLU A 118 22.64 -12.42 9.11
N ALA A 119 22.90 -11.80 7.96
CA ALA A 119 22.96 -12.45 6.65
C ALA A 119 24.40 -12.71 6.18
N GLU A 120 24.62 -13.86 5.53
CA GLU A 120 25.90 -14.22 4.90
C GLU A 120 26.09 -13.41 3.62
N VAL A 121 27.28 -12.83 3.45
CA VAL A 121 27.68 -12.18 2.20
C VAL A 121 28.94 -12.86 1.69
N ARG A 122 28.90 -13.40 0.47
CA ARG A 122 30.05 -14.00 -0.21
C ARG A 122 30.44 -13.15 -1.41
N ILE A 123 31.73 -13.03 -1.67
CA ILE A 123 32.27 -12.24 -2.77
C ILE A 123 33.00 -13.15 -3.76
N ALA A 124 32.74 -12.95 -5.04
CA ALA A 124 33.57 -13.43 -6.14
C ALA A 124 34.13 -12.24 -6.94
N VAL A 125 35.24 -12.44 -7.62
CA VAL A 125 35.85 -11.42 -8.50
C VAL A 125 36.24 -12.06 -9.82
N VAL A 126 35.76 -11.48 -10.92
CA VAL A 126 36.18 -11.79 -12.29
C VAL A 126 36.86 -10.54 -12.84
N GLY A 127 38.16 -10.64 -13.09
CA GLY A 127 38.91 -9.65 -13.86
C GLY A 127 39.01 -10.10 -15.31
N TYR A 128 38.68 -9.25 -16.26
CA TYR A 128 38.85 -9.53 -17.69
C TYR A 128 39.68 -8.45 -18.39
N LYS A 129 40.19 -8.80 -19.57
CA LYS A 129 40.95 -7.99 -20.54
C LYS A 129 40.65 -8.52 -21.93
N ASP A 130 41.09 -7.81 -22.96
CA ASP A 130 41.09 -8.30 -24.33
C ASP A 130 41.81 -9.66 -24.51
N HIS A 131 41.44 -10.40 -25.54
CA HIS A 131 41.89 -11.74 -25.85
C HIS A 131 43.40 -11.85 -26.06
N ALA A 132 44.04 -10.80 -26.57
CA ALA A 132 45.49 -10.74 -26.78
C ALA A 132 46.26 -10.65 -25.44
N ASP A 133 45.64 -10.10 -24.41
CA ASP A 133 46.26 -9.91 -23.10
C ASP A 133 46.24 -11.19 -22.27
N LYS A 134 47.33 -11.44 -21.51
CA LYS A 134 47.48 -12.65 -20.69
C LYS A 134 47.79 -12.31 -19.23
N PRO A 135 47.13 -12.98 -18.26
CA PRO A 135 45.90 -13.77 -18.43
C PRO A 135 44.74 -12.86 -18.86
N ASN A 136 43.91 -13.35 -19.80
CA ASN A 136 42.77 -12.58 -20.31
C ASN A 136 41.62 -12.56 -19.29
N ILE A 137 41.33 -13.72 -18.68
CA ILE A 137 40.36 -13.86 -17.57
C ILE A 137 41.11 -14.33 -16.32
N GLN A 138 40.82 -13.68 -15.19
CA GLN A 138 41.23 -14.09 -13.86
C GLN A 138 39.98 -14.22 -12.98
N PHE A 139 39.89 -15.31 -12.23
CA PHE A 139 38.71 -15.61 -11.43
C PHE A 139 39.06 -16.02 -10.00
N LEU A 140 38.40 -15.38 -9.04
CA LEU A 140 38.26 -15.81 -7.66
C LEU A 140 36.80 -16.17 -7.43
N ASP A 141 36.55 -17.43 -7.10
CA ASP A 141 35.21 -17.91 -6.77
C ASP A 141 34.75 -17.42 -5.39
N PHE A 142 33.46 -17.62 -5.08
CA PHE A 142 32.82 -17.08 -3.89
C PHE A 142 33.51 -17.47 -2.58
N THR A 143 33.98 -16.45 -1.85
CA THR A 143 34.57 -16.58 -0.52
C THR A 143 33.96 -15.57 0.46
N THR A 144 34.02 -15.86 1.76
CA THR A 144 33.71 -14.91 2.84
C THR A 144 34.97 -14.20 3.36
N SER A 145 36.16 -14.62 2.91
CA SER A 145 37.45 -14.05 3.33
C SER A 145 37.73 -12.76 2.56
N ILE A 146 37.65 -11.63 3.25
CA ILE A 146 38.04 -10.32 2.70
C ILE A 146 39.53 -10.30 2.34
N ASP A 147 40.36 -11.01 3.11
CA ASP A 147 41.81 -11.07 2.87
C ASP A 147 42.13 -11.84 1.58
N ASP A 148 41.38 -12.89 1.25
CA ASP A 148 41.53 -13.63 -0.01
C ASP A 148 41.16 -12.73 -1.19
N VAL A 149 40.05 -12.00 -1.08
CA VAL A 149 39.58 -11.05 -2.11
C VAL A 149 40.61 -9.95 -2.33
N ARG A 150 41.12 -9.36 -1.24
CA ARG A 150 42.15 -8.33 -1.32
C ARG A 150 43.43 -8.86 -1.95
N SER A 151 43.90 -10.02 -1.50
CA SER A 151 45.10 -10.68 -2.04
C SER A 151 44.95 -11.06 -3.51
N PHE A 152 43.72 -11.33 -3.96
CA PHE A 152 43.43 -11.60 -5.35
C PHE A 152 43.44 -10.32 -6.21
N ILE A 153 42.77 -9.24 -5.75
CA ILE A 153 42.81 -7.94 -6.44
C ILE A 153 44.25 -7.41 -6.52
N ASP A 154 45.09 -7.68 -5.52
CA ASP A 154 46.52 -7.32 -5.54
C ASP A 154 47.32 -7.98 -6.68
N LYS A 155 46.81 -9.07 -7.27
CA LYS A 155 47.43 -9.74 -8.43
C LYS A 155 47.09 -9.04 -9.75
N PHE A 156 46.05 -8.21 -9.78
CA PHE A 156 45.68 -7.49 -10.99
C PHE A 156 46.77 -6.52 -11.39
N THR A 157 47.33 -6.73 -12.58
CA THR A 157 48.24 -5.80 -13.22
C THR A 157 47.44 -5.07 -14.29
N ALA A 158 47.22 -3.76 -14.09
CA ALA A 158 46.65 -2.87 -15.10
C ALA A 158 47.66 -2.72 -16.24
N SER A 159 47.62 -3.66 -17.16
CA SER A 159 48.53 -3.79 -18.29
C SER A 159 47.76 -4.40 -19.44
N GLY A 160 48.24 -4.18 -20.66
CA GLY A 160 47.43 -4.46 -21.83
C GLY A 160 46.51 -3.30 -22.18
N GLY A 161 45.78 -3.46 -23.28
CA GLY A 161 45.02 -2.42 -23.96
C GLY A 161 45.82 -1.60 -24.99
N GLY A 162 45.09 -0.79 -25.77
CA GLY A 162 45.59 0.05 -26.87
C GLY A 162 44.52 0.29 -27.93
N ASP A 163 43.62 -0.66 -28.05
CA ASP A 163 42.36 -0.73 -28.77
C ASP A 163 41.22 -1.03 -27.78
N ALA A 164 40.03 -0.53 -28.07
CA ALA A 164 38.79 -1.00 -27.47
C ALA A 164 37.99 -1.53 -28.65
N PRO A 165 37.31 -2.68 -28.54
CA PRO A 165 36.64 -3.24 -27.34
C PRO A 165 37.43 -4.30 -26.53
N GLU A 166 36.82 -4.84 -25.47
CA GLU A 166 37.40 -5.85 -24.55
C GLU A 166 36.57 -7.17 -24.49
N ASP A 167 37.13 -8.24 -23.91
CA ASP A 167 36.45 -9.55 -23.69
C ASP A 167 35.46 -9.53 -22.50
N VAL A 168 34.48 -8.63 -22.57
CA VAL A 168 33.41 -8.51 -21.57
C VAL A 168 32.56 -9.80 -21.53
N LEU A 169 32.28 -10.40 -22.69
CA LEU A 169 31.41 -11.60 -22.76
C LEU A 169 32.08 -12.83 -22.16
N GLY A 170 33.39 -13.02 -22.35
CA GLY A 170 34.15 -14.05 -21.65
C GLY A 170 34.15 -13.84 -20.13
N GLY A 171 34.28 -12.58 -19.68
CA GLY A 171 34.11 -12.22 -18.27
C GLY A 171 32.72 -12.58 -17.72
N ILE A 172 31.65 -12.30 -18.48
CA ILE A 172 30.27 -12.68 -18.11
C ILE A 172 30.09 -14.20 -18.09
N ASP A 173 30.62 -14.93 -19.08
CA ASP A 173 30.53 -16.40 -19.11
C ASP A 173 31.23 -17.03 -17.90
N GLN A 174 32.41 -16.53 -17.52
CA GLN A 174 33.08 -16.95 -16.29
C GLN A 174 32.25 -16.63 -15.03
N ALA A 175 31.60 -15.47 -14.98
CA ALA A 175 30.74 -15.08 -13.86
C ALA A 175 29.50 -15.98 -13.71
N ILE A 176 28.88 -16.40 -14.82
CA ILE A 176 27.72 -17.30 -14.82
C ILE A 176 28.11 -18.68 -14.26
N ASN A 177 29.34 -19.14 -14.54
CA ASN A 177 29.85 -20.44 -14.11
C ASN A 177 30.39 -20.47 -12.66
N ALA A 178 30.27 -19.37 -11.90
CA ALA A 178 30.68 -19.30 -10.49
C ALA A 178 29.76 -20.13 -9.55
N THR A 179 30.20 -20.39 -8.31
CA THR A 179 29.44 -21.23 -7.36
C THR A 179 28.32 -20.49 -6.61
N TRP A 180 27.37 -19.92 -7.35
CA TRP A 180 26.18 -19.23 -6.82
C TRP A 180 25.36 -20.15 -5.88
N LYS A 181 25.08 -19.69 -4.66
CA LYS A 181 24.40 -20.43 -3.58
C LYS A 181 23.25 -19.63 -2.97
N ASN A 182 23.43 -18.33 -2.75
CA ASN A 182 22.51 -17.49 -2.00
C ASN A 182 21.31 -17.04 -2.86
N GLN A 183 20.26 -16.56 -2.19
CA GLN A 183 19.01 -16.13 -2.82
C GLN A 183 19.17 -14.80 -3.55
N THR A 184 19.88 -13.85 -2.94
CA THR A 184 20.26 -12.61 -3.61
C THR A 184 21.54 -12.82 -4.36
N ARG A 185 21.48 -12.57 -5.67
CA ARG A 185 22.62 -12.70 -6.59
C ARG A 185 22.75 -11.38 -7.33
N CYS A 186 23.94 -10.80 -7.30
CA CYS A 186 24.19 -9.51 -7.92
C CYS A 186 25.57 -9.49 -8.57
N ILE A 187 25.63 -8.98 -9.79
CA ILE A 187 26.88 -8.62 -10.46
C ILE A 187 27.03 -7.09 -10.41
N ILE A 188 28.18 -6.63 -9.93
CA ILE A 188 28.63 -5.25 -10.07
C ILE A 188 29.69 -5.23 -11.16
N HIS A 189 29.33 -4.71 -12.32
CA HIS A 189 30.21 -4.58 -13.47
C HIS A 189 30.85 -3.20 -13.50
N ILE A 190 32.19 -3.14 -13.43
CA ILE A 190 32.97 -1.90 -13.48
C ILE A 190 33.80 -1.90 -14.76
N ALA A 191 33.49 -1.00 -15.69
CA ALA A 191 34.12 -0.97 -17.02
C ALA A 191 34.25 0.44 -17.58
N ASP A 192 35.32 0.68 -18.33
CA ASP A 192 35.52 1.90 -19.13
C ASP A 192 35.58 1.66 -20.65
N ALA A 193 35.57 0.40 -21.09
CA ALA A 193 35.47 -0.03 -22.48
C ALA A 193 34.29 -1.00 -22.74
N PRO A 194 33.71 -0.99 -23.95
CA PRO A 194 32.59 -1.87 -24.33
C PRO A 194 33.06 -3.29 -24.71
N ALA A 195 32.10 -4.20 -24.90
CA ALA A 195 32.33 -5.55 -25.39
C ALA A 195 32.58 -5.58 -26.92
N HIS A 196 33.31 -6.60 -27.41
CA HIS A 196 33.45 -6.84 -28.85
C HIS A 196 32.12 -7.08 -29.56
N GLY A 197 31.99 -6.51 -30.76
CA GLY A 197 30.83 -6.61 -31.62
C GLY A 197 30.12 -5.27 -31.80
N ARG A 198 29.82 -4.93 -33.06
CA ARG A 198 29.16 -3.69 -33.53
C ARG A 198 27.85 -3.31 -32.83
N ILE A 199 27.25 -4.23 -32.09
CA ILE A 199 26.02 -4.02 -31.33
C ILE A 199 26.26 -3.36 -29.97
N PHE A 200 27.50 -3.32 -29.47
CA PHE A 200 27.83 -2.80 -28.13
C PHE A 200 28.53 -1.44 -28.15
N HIS A 201 28.99 -0.96 -29.30
CA HIS A 201 29.71 0.31 -29.42
C HIS A 201 29.53 0.99 -30.78
N ASP A 202 29.99 2.24 -30.87
CA ASP A 202 29.93 3.08 -32.08
C ASP A 202 31.29 3.26 -32.76
N PHE A 203 32.30 2.50 -32.34
CA PHE A 203 33.62 2.52 -32.99
C PHE A 203 33.54 2.03 -34.45
N SER A 204 34.48 2.46 -35.28
CA SER A 204 34.64 1.95 -36.64
C SER A 204 35.02 0.47 -36.63
N ASP A 205 34.61 -0.29 -37.64
CA ASP A 205 34.98 -1.72 -37.81
C ASP A 205 36.50 -1.97 -37.77
N SER A 206 37.35 -0.99 -38.11
CA SER A 206 38.80 -1.11 -38.01
C SER A 206 39.37 -0.94 -36.59
N ALA A 207 38.54 -0.58 -35.62
CA ALA A 207 38.91 -0.42 -34.22
C ALA A 207 38.49 -1.62 -33.37
N ASP A 208 37.66 -2.52 -33.90
CA ASP A 208 37.27 -3.77 -33.25
C ASP A 208 37.81 -4.95 -34.07
N ASP A 209 38.69 -5.75 -33.46
CA ASP A 209 39.23 -6.96 -34.08
C ASP A 209 38.17 -8.05 -34.30
N TYR A 210 37.04 -7.95 -33.61
CA TYR A 210 35.92 -8.91 -33.63
C TYR A 210 34.56 -8.20 -33.82
N PRO A 211 34.37 -7.45 -34.93
CA PRO A 211 33.22 -6.54 -35.09
C PRO A 211 31.89 -7.25 -35.32
N GLU A 212 31.91 -8.51 -35.75
CA GLU A 212 30.70 -9.30 -35.94
C GLU A 212 30.27 -10.00 -34.65
N PRO A 213 28.98 -9.99 -34.27
CA PRO A 213 28.50 -10.72 -33.11
C PRO A 213 28.90 -12.21 -33.15
N GLY A 214 29.59 -12.69 -32.11
CA GLY A 214 30.09 -14.07 -32.03
C GLY A 214 31.35 -14.36 -32.83
N SER A 215 32.02 -13.34 -33.37
CA SER A 215 33.32 -13.50 -34.05
C SER A 215 34.52 -13.54 -33.10
N GLU A 216 34.32 -13.17 -31.82
CA GLU A 216 35.38 -13.26 -30.81
C GLU A 216 35.84 -14.72 -30.56
N PRO A 217 37.07 -14.96 -30.08
CA PRO A 217 37.69 -16.28 -29.98
C PRO A 217 36.88 -17.39 -29.28
N HIS A 218 36.03 -17.07 -28.30
CA HIS A 218 35.15 -18.01 -27.61
C HIS A 218 33.82 -18.25 -28.34
N ARG A 219 33.50 -17.46 -29.38
CA ARG A 219 32.27 -17.49 -30.20
C ARG A 219 30.99 -17.27 -29.40
N LEU A 220 31.06 -16.47 -28.35
CA LEU A 220 29.98 -16.11 -27.47
C LEU A 220 29.08 -15.05 -28.11
N THR A 221 27.79 -15.19 -27.86
CA THR A 221 26.79 -14.16 -28.11
C THR A 221 26.14 -13.79 -26.78
N TYR A 222 25.69 -12.54 -26.63
CA TYR A 222 25.20 -12.05 -25.34
C TYR A 222 23.83 -12.62 -24.97
N GLN A 223 22.94 -12.89 -25.93
CA GLN A 223 21.56 -13.32 -25.62
C GLN A 223 21.51 -14.62 -24.80
N PRO A 224 22.27 -15.69 -25.14
CA PRO A 224 22.31 -16.89 -24.30
C PRO A 224 22.88 -16.65 -22.90
N LEU A 225 23.85 -15.75 -22.76
CA LEU A 225 24.47 -15.41 -21.47
C LEU A 225 23.47 -14.67 -20.57
N PHE A 226 22.83 -13.63 -21.09
CA PHE A 226 21.83 -12.85 -20.36
C PHE A 226 20.60 -13.69 -20.02
N LYS A 227 20.16 -14.57 -20.93
CA LYS A 227 19.10 -15.55 -20.62
C LYS A 227 19.47 -16.43 -19.42
N LYS A 228 20.69 -16.97 -19.36
CA LYS A 228 21.15 -17.76 -18.20
C LYS A 228 21.18 -16.92 -16.93
N MET A 229 21.69 -15.69 -16.98
CA MET A 229 21.72 -14.78 -15.82
C MET A 229 20.33 -14.50 -15.27
N ILE A 230 19.39 -14.24 -16.18
CA ILE A 230 17.97 -14.04 -15.89
C ILE A 230 17.36 -15.30 -15.25
N ASP A 231 17.56 -16.48 -15.85
CA ASP A 231 17.06 -17.75 -15.32
C ASP A 231 17.65 -18.06 -13.93
N MET A 232 18.87 -17.58 -13.66
CA MET A 232 19.56 -17.65 -12.37
C MET A 232 19.15 -16.54 -11.38
N ASN A 233 18.24 -15.64 -11.74
CA ASN A 233 17.83 -14.47 -10.94
C ASN A 233 18.98 -13.55 -10.52
N ILE A 234 19.94 -13.32 -11.41
CA ILE A 234 21.07 -12.41 -11.16
C ILE A 234 20.63 -10.96 -11.46
N ASN A 235 20.78 -10.07 -10.49
CA ASN A 235 20.66 -8.63 -10.70
C ASN A 235 21.97 -8.07 -11.27
N TYR A 236 21.89 -7.02 -12.08
CA TYR A 236 23.06 -6.47 -12.77
C TYR A 236 23.16 -4.95 -12.58
N ALA A 237 24.28 -4.48 -12.06
CA ALA A 237 24.60 -3.06 -12.00
C ALA A 237 25.86 -2.75 -12.79
N LEU A 238 25.75 -1.89 -13.80
CA LEU A 238 26.87 -1.37 -14.58
C LEU A 238 27.31 -0.03 -14.01
N LEU A 239 28.51 0.00 -13.42
CA LEU A 239 29.16 1.21 -12.95
C LEU A 239 29.99 1.81 -14.10
N ARG A 240 29.35 2.71 -14.85
CA ARG A 240 29.92 3.39 -16.03
C ARG A 240 31.04 4.33 -15.63
N ILE A 241 32.22 4.20 -16.24
CA ILE A 241 33.34 5.15 -16.09
C ILE A 241 33.40 6.16 -17.26
N LYS A 242 33.25 5.67 -18.49
CA LYS A 242 33.24 6.48 -19.73
C LYS A 242 31.95 6.21 -20.51
N ASN A 243 31.56 7.14 -21.37
CA ASN A 243 30.41 6.99 -22.25
C ASN A 243 30.61 5.98 -23.41
N ALA A 244 31.82 5.45 -23.57
CA ALA A 244 32.12 4.41 -24.57
C ALA A 244 31.27 3.14 -24.38
N THR A 245 30.76 2.89 -23.17
CA THR A 245 29.89 1.76 -22.83
C THR A 245 28.40 2.06 -22.97
N ASP A 246 28.00 3.25 -23.42
CA ASP A 246 26.60 3.68 -23.44
C ASP A 246 25.71 2.73 -24.27
N ARG A 247 26.20 2.31 -25.46
CA ARG A 247 25.49 1.36 -26.33
C ARG A 247 25.46 -0.05 -25.73
N MET A 248 26.53 -0.48 -25.06
CA MET A 248 26.57 -1.75 -24.32
C MET A 248 25.53 -1.76 -23.19
N ALA A 249 25.44 -0.67 -22.41
CA ALA A 249 24.47 -0.51 -21.34
C ALA A 249 23.04 -0.62 -21.87
N LEU A 250 22.72 0.06 -22.98
CA LEU A 250 21.43 -0.04 -23.66
C LEU A 250 21.12 -1.49 -24.07
N THR A 251 22.07 -2.16 -24.73
CA THR A 251 21.87 -3.52 -25.24
C THR A 251 21.63 -4.52 -24.11
N PHE A 252 22.40 -4.44 -23.02
CA PHE A 252 22.19 -5.28 -21.84
C PHE A 252 20.88 -4.97 -21.11
N MET A 253 20.53 -3.69 -21.01
CA MET A 253 19.27 -3.25 -20.42
C MET A 253 18.06 -3.82 -21.16
N LYS A 254 18.09 -3.84 -22.50
CA LYS A 254 16.99 -4.38 -23.32
C LYS A 254 16.69 -5.86 -23.02
N GLU A 255 17.71 -6.68 -22.74
CA GLU A 255 17.50 -8.08 -22.36
C GLU A 255 16.76 -8.22 -21.02
N TYR A 256 17.10 -7.37 -20.04
CA TYR A 256 16.37 -7.31 -18.77
C TYR A 256 14.97 -6.69 -18.93
N ALA A 257 14.83 -5.64 -19.74
CA ALA A 257 13.56 -4.95 -19.95
C ALA A 257 12.47 -5.82 -20.59
N ALA A 258 12.87 -6.90 -21.28
CA ALA A 258 11.95 -7.89 -21.83
C ALA A 258 11.19 -8.68 -20.76
N ILE A 259 11.70 -8.74 -19.52
CA ILE A 259 11.13 -9.52 -18.42
C ILE A 259 10.97 -8.73 -17.11
N SER A 260 11.55 -7.54 -17.03
CA SER A 260 11.59 -6.70 -15.84
C SER A 260 11.17 -5.29 -16.16
N SER A 261 10.35 -4.72 -15.29
CA SER A 261 10.05 -3.30 -15.33
C SER A 261 11.14 -2.44 -14.67
N ASP A 262 12.03 -2.99 -13.85
CA ASP A 262 13.00 -2.23 -13.06
C ASP A 262 14.37 -2.14 -13.74
N CYS A 263 14.39 -1.42 -14.87
CA CYS A 263 15.58 -1.15 -15.66
C CYS A 263 15.87 0.36 -15.69
N LYS A 264 17.05 0.77 -15.24
CA LYS A 264 17.46 2.18 -15.17
C LYS A 264 18.73 2.41 -16.00
N LEU A 265 18.66 3.32 -16.97
CA LEU A 265 19.83 3.90 -17.66
C LEU A 265 20.15 5.28 -17.09
N LEU A 266 21.40 5.70 -17.18
CA LEU A 266 21.81 7.05 -16.85
C LEU A 266 21.17 8.06 -17.80
N MET A 267 20.67 9.17 -17.28
CA MET A 267 20.14 10.28 -18.10
C MET A 267 21.21 10.86 -19.04
N SER A 268 22.49 10.72 -18.67
CA SER A 268 23.65 11.13 -19.47
C SER A 268 24.12 10.06 -20.47
N ASN A 269 23.43 8.92 -20.56
CA ASN A 269 23.68 7.92 -21.58
C ASN A 269 23.16 8.44 -22.94
N GLN A 270 24.00 8.37 -23.98
CA GLN A 270 23.66 8.84 -25.34
C GLN A 270 22.40 8.20 -25.92
N TYR A 271 22.05 7.00 -25.47
CA TYR A 271 20.89 6.23 -25.91
C TYR A 271 19.74 6.23 -24.92
N TYR A 272 19.74 7.14 -23.94
CA TYR A 272 18.71 7.21 -22.90
C TYR A 272 17.28 7.23 -23.47
N ASP A 273 17.02 8.09 -24.46
CA ASP A 273 15.69 8.21 -25.08
C ASP A 273 15.26 6.94 -25.82
N GLU A 274 16.21 6.21 -26.42
CA GLU A 274 15.94 4.92 -27.06
C GLU A 274 15.61 3.86 -26.01
N GLY A 275 16.36 3.81 -24.92
CA GLY A 275 16.10 2.93 -23.79
C GLY A 275 14.71 3.19 -23.19
N LEU A 276 14.37 4.45 -22.95
CA LEU A 276 13.06 4.85 -22.44
C LEU A 276 11.93 4.40 -23.38
N LYS A 277 12.09 4.60 -24.70
CA LYS A 277 11.11 4.13 -25.70
C LYS A 277 11.00 2.60 -25.71
N ALA A 278 12.11 1.87 -25.61
CA ALA A 278 12.10 0.41 -25.56
C ALA A 278 11.35 -0.10 -24.34
N THR A 279 11.65 0.45 -23.15
CA THR A 279 10.94 0.12 -21.91
C THR A 279 9.45 0.48 -21.97
N LEU A 280 9.08 1.62 -22.58
CA LEU A 280 7.67 2.02 -22.74
C LEU A 280 6.92 1.16 -23.77
N ALA A 281 7.57 0.81 -24.89
CA ALA A 281 6.96 -0.01 -25.95
C ALA A 281 6.67 -1.43 -25.47
N LEU A 282 7.56 -2.00 -24.66
CA LEU A 282 7.35 -3.31 -24.02
C LEU A 282 6.26 -3.28 -22.94
N ARG A 283 5.89 -2.10 -22.42
CA ARG A 283 4.91 -1.93 -21.33
C ARG A 283 3.46 -1.74 -21.77
N GLY A 284 3.16 -1.48 -23.05
CA GLY A 284 1.78 -1.31 -23.55
C GLY A 284 1.01 -0.11 -22.94
N ALA A 285 0.03 0.44 -23.67
CA ALA A 285 -0.68 1.68 -23.30
C ALA A 285 -1.68 1.56 -22.12
N SER A 286 -1.52 0.57 -21.24
CA SER A 286 -2.35 0.35 -20.06
C SER A 286 -1.51 -0.36 -19.01
N SER A 287 -1.00 0.37 -18.02
CA SER A 287 -0.71 -0.15 -16.67
C SER A 287 -0.03 0.95 -15.84
N SER A 288 -0.44 1.02 -14.57
CA SER A 288 0.03 1.92 -13.53
C SER A 288 1.56 1.94 -13.38
N LYS A 289 2.14 3.14 -13.34
CA LYS A 289 3.45 3.33 -12.71
C LYS A 289 3.38 2.85 -11.25
N GLY A 290 4.33 2.03 -10.83
CA GLY A 290 4.64 1.84 -9.41
C GLY A 290 4.09 0.59 -8.71
N THR A 291 3.73 -0.48 -9.40
CA THR A 291 3.63 -1.78 -8.72
C THR A 291 5.03 -2.37 -8.58
N ALA A 292 5.53 -2.47 -7.35
CA ALA A 292 6.80 -3.09 -7.03
C ALA A 292 6.72 -4.61 -7.25
N LYS A 293 6.64 -5.04 -8.51
CA LYS A 293 6.92 -6.42 -8.89
C LYS A 293 8.36 -6.70 -8.45
N GLY A 294 8.61 -7.86 -7.83
CA GLY A 294 9.94 -8.27 -7.38
C GLY A 294 10.87 -8.58 -8.56
N ASP A 295 10.90 -7.75 -9.59
CA ASP A 295 11.58 -8.01 -10.84
C ASP A 295 13.11 -7.99 -10.64
N LEU A 296 13.84 -8.50 -11.64
CA LEU A 296 15.30 -8.42 -11.67
C LEU A 296 15.74 -7.00 -12.01
N VAL A 297 16.80 -6.54 -11.36
CA VAL A 297 17.29 -5.17 -11.56
C VAL A 297 18.34 -5.14 -12.66
N PHE A 298 18.20 -4.17 -13.57
CA PHE A 298 19.31 -3.64 -14.35
C PHE A 298 19.50 -2.17 -14.00
N GLU A 299 20.68 -1.78 -13.54
CA GLU A 299 20.98 -0.39 -13.18
C GLU A 299 22.30 0.07 -13.82
N GLU A 300 22.26 1.13 -14.59
CA GLU A 300 23.44 1.89 -14.98
C GLU A 300 23.65 3.05 -14.00
N ALA A 301 24.85 3.17 -13.44
CA ALA A 301 25.22 4.25 -12.54
C ALA A 301 26.60 4.80 -12.90
N GLU A 302 26.79 6.12 -12.75
CA GLU A 302 28.06 6.76 -13.09
C GLU A 302 29.04 6.61 -11.93
N LEU A 303 30.17 5.95 -12.19
CA LEU A 303 31.26 5.85 -11.24
C LEU A 303 32.03 7.17 -11.26
N GLY A 304 31.59 8.09 -10.41
CA GLY A 304 32.23 9.41 -10.24
C GLY A 304 33.72 9.32 -9.87
N THR A 305 34.39 10.47 -9.80
CA THR A 305 35.85 10.53 -9.60
C THR A 305 36.32 10.28 -8.16
N SER A 306 35.40 9.99 -7.22
CA SER A 306 35.71 9.80 -5.80
C SER A 306 35.56 8.36 -5.34
N TYR A 307 36.44 7.93 -4.45
CA TYR A 307 36.42 6.57 -3.89
C TYR A 307 35.21 6.30 -2.99
N SER A 308 34.61 7.36 -2.40
CA SER A 308 33.37 7.23 -1.63
C SER A 308 32.16 6.91 -2.51
N ALA A 309 32.17 7.35 -3.78
CA ALA A 309 31.10 7.05 -4.73
C ALA A 309 31.03 5.53 -5.01
N LEU A 310 32.17 4.86 -5.25
CA LEU A 310 32.22 3.41 -5.43
C LEU A 310 31.56 2.67 -4.26
N ARG A 311 31.99 3.00 -3.03
CA ARG A 311 31.47 2.35 -1.82
C ARG A 311 29.95 2.52 -1.67
N HIS A 312 29.46 3.75 -1.84
CA HIS A 312 28.04 4.05 -1.73
C HIS A 312 27.22 3.34 -2.81
N LEU A 313 27.68 3.35 -4.06
CA LEU A 313 26.99 2.70 -5.19
C LEU A 313 26.88 1.19 -4.98
N VAL A 314 27.98 0.53 -4.58
CA VAL A 314 27.95 -0.92 -4.34
C VAL A 314 26.99 -1.27 -3.21
N VAL A 315 27.05 -0.57 -2.07
CA VAL A 315 26.15 -0.82 -0.93
C VAL A 315 24.69 -0.60 -1.35
N ARG A 316 24.41 0.44 -2.14
CA ARG A 316 23.08 0.72 -2.68
C ARG A 316 22.59 -0.41 -3.59
N SER A 317 23.34 -0.76 -4.63
CA SER A 317 22.92 -1.78 -5.61
C SER A 317 22.75 -3.17 -4.99
N VAL A 318 23.57 -3.51 -4.00
CA VAL A 318 23.43 -4.77 -3.22
C VAL A 318 22.19 -4.74 -2.33
N THR A 319 21.93 -3.63 -1.64
CA THR A 319 20.71 -3.45 -0.82
C THR A 319 19.45 -3.49 -1.68
N THR A 320 19.47 -2.86 -2.85
CA THR A 320 18.37 -2.91 -3.83
C THR A 320 18.12 -4.34 -4.31
N SER A 321 19.19 -5.08 -4.65
CA SER A 321 19.11 -6.48 -5.07
C SER A 321 18.48 -7.36 -3.98
N ALA A 322 18.90 -7.19 -2.73
CA ALA A 322 18.34 -7.91 -1.58
C ALA A 322 16.87 -7.58 -1.34
N SER A 323 16.50 -6.30 -1.49
CA SER A 323 15.13 -5.83 -1.38
C SER A 323 14.22 -6.49 -2.42
N ARG A 324 14.67 -6.60 -3.67
CA ARG A 324 13.89 -7.27 -4.74
C ARG A 324 13.72 -8.76 -4.49
N THR A 325 14.77 -9.43 -4.02
CA THR A 325 14.67 -10.82 -3.57
C THR A 325 13.65 -10.97 -2.43
N ALA A 326 13.65 -10.06 -1.45
CA ALA A 326 12.68 -10.09 -0.36
C ALA A 326 11.24 -10.01 -0.85
N VAL A 327 10.96 -9.14 -1.84
CA VAL A 327 9.65 -9.05 -2.50
C VAL A 327 9.27 -10.33 -3.26
N ARG A 328 10.20 -10.97 -3.97
CA ARG A 328 9.94 -12.29 -4.61
C ARG A 328 9.64 -13.40 -3.60
N MET A 329 10.30 -13.38 -2.46
CA MET A 329 10.11 -14.37 -1.40
C MET A 329 8.78 -14.17 -0.66
N SER A 330 8.38 -12.91 -0.44
CA SER A 330 7.11 -12.59 0.22
C SER A 330 5.90 -13.00 -0.63
N THR A 331 6.00 -12.80 -1.95
CA THR A 331 4.99 -13.21 -2.93
C THR A 331 4.91 -14.73 -3.07
N SER A 332 6.00 -15.44 -3.36
CA SER A 332 5.98 -16.91 -3.53
C SER A 332 5.40 -17.70 -2.33
N SER A 333 5.59 -17.19 -1.11
CA SER A 333 5.07 -17.80 0.11
C SER A 333 3.54 -17.72 0.26
N SER A 334 2.82 -16.90 -0.51
CA SER A 334 1.35 -16.83 -0.47
C SER A 334 0.67 -17.91 -1.34
N ARG A 335 1.41 -18.62 -2.21
CA ARG A 335 0.86 -19.67 -3.11
C ARG A 335 0.75 -21.07 -2.48
N THR A 336 1.42 -21.34 -1.34
CA THR A 336 1.57 -22.72 -0.82
C THR A 336 0.38 -23.23 0.03
N GLY A 337 -0.79 -22.58 -0.07
CA GLY A 337 -2.02 -22.99 0.62
C GLY A 337 -2.79 -24.16 0.01
N GLY A 338 -2.22 -24.94 -0.92
CA GLY A 338 -2.94 -26.00 -1.65
C GLY A 338 -2.14 -27.29 -1.84
N LYS A 339 -2.53 -28.33 -1.09
CA LYS A 339 -2.24 -29.79 -1.20
C LYS A 339 -0.82 -30.26 -1.58
N GLY A 340 -0.27 -31.09 -0.67
CA GLY A 340 1.01 -31.77 -0.81
C GLY A 340 1.10 -32.72 -2.01
N GLY A 341 2.24 -32.65 -2.69
CA GLY A 341 2.76 -33.64 -3.62
C GLY A 341 4.28 -33.61 -3.56
N THR A 342 4.89 -34.76 -3.33
CA THR A 342 6.33 -35.00 -3.27
C THR A 342 7.00 -34.74 -4.63
N LYS A 343 8.02 -33.86 -4.70
CA LYS A 343 9.00 -33.82 -5.81
C LYS A 343 10.40 -33.42 -5.36
N ASN A 344 11.39 -34.00 -6.06
CA ASN A 344 12.85 -33.98 -5.87
C ASN A 344 13.49 -32.57 -5.79
N PRO A 345 14.67 -32.45 -5.17
CA PRO A 345 15.41 -31.19 -5.06
C PRO A 345 16.10 -30.85 -6.39
N LEU A 346 16.25 -29.54 -6.65
CA LEU A 346 16.94 -28.93 -7.80
C LEU A 346 16.17 -28.97 -9.13
N THR A 347 15.04 -28.27 -9.17
CA THR A 347 14.54 -27.48 -10.32
C THR A 347 13.20 -26.88 -9.91
N THR A 348 13.21 -25.73 -9.26
CA THR A 348 11.99 -24.92 -9.07
C THR A 348 11.78 -24.11 -10.33
N GLN A 349 10.94 -24.63 -11.23
CA GLN A 349 10.29 -23.84 -12.26
C GLN A 349 9.58 -22.67 -11.57
N LEU A 350 10.11 -21.47 -11.80
CA LEU A 350 9.61 -20.19 -11.34
C LEU A 350 8.40 -19.82 -12.21
N GLN A 351 7.20 -19.95 -11.65
CA GLN A 351 6.08 -19.13 -12.10
C GLN A 351 5.86 -18.07 -11.04
N ALA A 352 6.07 -16.81 -11.45
CA ALA A 352 5.83 -15.62 -10.67
C ALA A 352 4.38 -15.60 -10.15
N ILE A 353 4.15 -14.98 -8.99
CA ILE A 353 2.87 -14.31 -8.81
C ILE A 353 2.91 -13.14 -9.78
N GLU A 354 2.29 -13.35 -10.93
CA GLU A 354 1.87 -12.28 -11.80
C GLU A 354 0.95 -11.35 -11.00
N GLU A 355 1.39 -10.11 -10.75
CA GLU A 355 0.49 -8.95 -10.81
C GLU A 355 0.27 -8.58 -12.30
N ASP A 356 -0.05 -9.57 -13.14
CA ASP A 356 -0.46 -9.34 -14.51
C ASP A 356 -1.98 -9.14 -14.51
N GLU A 357 -2.37 -7.91 -14.85
CA GLU A 357 -3.38 -7.76 -15.89
C GLU A 357 -2.94 -8.64 -17.07
N ASP A 358 -3.79 -9.60 -17.43
CA ASP A 358 -3.68 -10.48 -18.59
C ASP A 358 -2.74 -11.70 -18.47
N LYS A 359 -3.17 -12.71 -17.70
CA LYS A 359 -3.11 -14.15 -18.07
C LYS A 359 -3.96 -15.01 -17.13
N VAL A 360 -5.18 -15.31 -17.54
CA VAL A 360 -6.05 -16.31 -16.91
C VAL A 360 -6.15 -17.51 -17.84
N GLU A 361 -5.76 -18.69 -17.37
CA GLU A 361 -6.29 -19.96 -17.91
C GLU A 361 -7.79 -20.02 -17.58
N GLU A 362 -8.62 -19.79 -18.60
CA GLU A 362 -10.05 -20.15 -18.76
C GLU A 362 -10.96 -20.10 -17.50
N ALA A 363 -10.98 -18.98 -16.78
CA ALA A 363 -12.09 -18.62 -15.90
C ALA A 363 -12.69 -17.28 -16.35
N SER A 364 -13.69 -17.34 -17.25
CA SER A 364 -14.52 -16.23 -17.77
C SER A 364 -14.05 -14.83 -17.38
N GLU A 365 -13.16 -14.22 -18.17
CA GLU A 365 -12.74 -12.82 -17.98
C GLU A 365 -13.96 -11.91 -17.87
N MET A 366 -14.18 -11.33 -16.69
CA MET A 366 -15.20 -10.31 -16.51
C MET A 366 -14.72 -9.03 -17.18
N SER A 367 -15.43 -8.59 -18.22
CA SER A 367 -15.17 -7.34 -18.91
C SER A 367 -15.19 -6.14 -17.95
N LEU A 368 -14.07 -5.40 -17.86
CA LEU A 368 -13.96 -4.17 -17.08
C LEU A 368 -14.70 -3.00 -17.75
N GLU A 369 -15.16 -2.06 -16.93
CA GLU A 369 -15.73 -0.79 -17.38
C GLU A 369 -14.64 0.10 -18.00
N LYS A 370 -14.82 0.49 -19.26
CA LYS A 370 -13.84 1.32 -20.01
C LYS A 370 -14.26 2.79 -20.10
N VAL A 371 -15.50 3.09 -19.72
CA VAL A 371 -16.07 4.45 -19.80
C VAL A 371 -15.83 5.17 -18.47
N PRO A 372 -15.45 6.47 -18.48
CA PRO A 372 -15.36 7.27 -17.26
C PRO A 372 -16.65 7.23 -16.42
N PRO A 373 -16.55 7.37 -15.09
CA PRO A 373 -17.69 7.19 -14.21
C PRO A 373 -18.77 8.26 -14.40
N GLN A 374 -20.02 7.82 -14.58
CA GLN A 374 -21.17 8.69 -14.80
C GLN A 374 -22.04 8.78 -13.54
N TRP A 375 -21.49 9.41 -12.51
CA TRP A 375 -22.05 9.42 -11.15
C TRP A 375 -23.50 9.90 -11.06
N ASP A 376 -23.89 10.88 -11.88
CA ASP A 376 -25.17 11.57 -11.80
C ASP A 376 -26.17 11.12 -12.90
N THR A 377 -25.78 10.16 -13.75
CA THR A 377 -26.66 9.59 -14.78
C THR A 377 -27.64 8.59 -14.16
N PRO A 378 -28.98 8.80 -14.27
CA PRO A 378 -29.97 7.88 -13.73
C PRO A 378 -29.81 6.46 -14.27
N GLY A 379 -29.85 5.47 -13.37
CA GLY A 379 -29.73 4.05 -13.73
C GLY A 379 -28.32 3.57 -14.09
N TRP A 380 -27.30 4.43 -14.06
CA TRP A 380 -25.92 4.01 -14.35
C TRP A 380 -25.36 3.08 -13.25
N LEU A 381 -25.58 3.43 -11.98
CA LEU A 381 -25.44 2.52 -10.83
C LEU A 381 -26.65 1.58 -10.80
N ASN A 382 -26.55 0.49 -11.55
CA ASN A 382 -27.67 -0.38 -11.94
C ASN A 382 -27.95 -1.55 -11.00
N GLU A 383 -27.14 -1.75 -9.96
CA GLU A 383 -27.34 -2.83 -8.98
C GLU A 383 -27.58 -2.25 -7.59
N LYS A 384 -28.69 -2.65 -6.96
CA LYS A 384 -29.09 -2.19 -5.62
C LYS A 384 -28.90 -3.31 -4.60
N LEU A 385 -28.14 -3.03 -3.55
CA LEU A 385 -27.83 -3.95 -2.47
C LEU A 385 -28.35 -3.41 -1.14
N ILE A 386 -28.96 -4.28 -0.34
CA ILE A 386 -29.36 -3.98 1.05
C ILE A 386 -28.47 -4.82 1.96
N LEU A 387 -27.57 -4.15 2.66
CA LEU A 387 -26.46 -4.80 3.35
C LEU A 387 -26.41 -4.36 4.80
N GLU A 388 -25.87 -5.25 5.63
CA GLU A 388 -25.36 -4.87 6.92
C GLU A 388 -23.92 -4.39 6.78
N GLY A 389 -23.61 -3.23 7.36
CA GLY A 389 -22.28 -2.66 7.41
C GLY A 389 -21.71 -2.60 8.82
N PHE A 390 -20.42 -2.87 8.95
CA PHE A 390 -19.61 -2.65 10.14
C PHE A 390 -18.56 -1.59 9.81
N SER A 391 -18.57 -0.48 10.53
CA SER A 391 -17.70 0.67 10.26
C SER A 391 -17.01 1.12 11.54
N PRO A 392 -15.74 1.55 11.51
CA PRO A 392 -15.04 1.99 12.70
C PRO A 392 -15.53 3.37 13.17
N ASP A 393 -15.74 3.52 14.47
CA ASP A 393 -16.15 4.78 15.10
C ASP A 393 -14.95 5.71 15.29
N THR A 394 -14.50 6.30 14.18
CA THR A 394 -13.28 7.15 14.12
C THR A 394 -13.51 8.61 14.56
N VAL A 395 -14.67 8.95 15.12
CA VAL A 395 -15.20 10.33 15.05
C VAL A 395 -14.75 11.29 16.17
N VAL A 396 -14.02 10.87 17.21
CA VAL A 396 -13.34 11.83 18.12
C VAL A 396 -12.04 11.24 18.64
N HIS A 397 -10.91 11.88 18.31
CA HIS A 397 -9.61 11.57 18.88
C HIS A 397 -9.48 12.31 20.22
N GLY A 398 -9.38 11.57 21.31
CA GLY A 398 -8.89 12.09 22.60
C GLY A 398 -7.39 11.85 22.71
N ALA A 399 -6.75 12.45 23.72
CA ALA A 399 -5.31 12.30 23.96
C ALA A 399 -4.86 10.82 24.08
N ASP A 400 -5.74 9.94 24.55
CA ASP A 400 -5.43 8.52 24.77
C ASP A 400 -6.02 7.57 23.70
N THR A 401 -6.64 8.09 22.63
CA THR A 401 -7.31 7.24 21.64
C THR A 401 -6.35 6.27 20.95
N LEU A 402 -5.22 6.76 20.44
CA LEU A 402 -4.21 5.92 19.81
C LEU A 402 -3.63 4.91 20.80
N ASN A 403 -3.30 5.35 22.02
CA ASN A 403 -2.82 4.50 23.11
C ASN A 403 -3.79 3.33 23.37
N ALA A 404 -5.08 3.61 23.54
CA ALA A 404 -6.08 2.58 23.74
C ALA A 404 -6.16 1.60 22.55
N MET A 405 -6.13 2.10 21.31
CA MET A 405 -6.17 1.24 20.12
C MET A 405 -4.92 0.36 19.97
N MET A 406 -3.74 0.86 20.34
CA MET A 406 -2.49 0.08 20.40
C MET A 406 -2.48 -0.96 21.52
N ALA A 407 -3.19 -0.72 22.64
CA ALA A 407 -3.29 -1.67 23.74
C ALA A 407 -4.14 -2.91 23.39
N HIS A 408 -5.33 -2.73 22.78
CA HIS A 408 -6.15 -3.88 22.35
C HIS A 408 -7.07 -3.60 21.14
N ASP A 409 -7.25 -4.57 20.24
CA ASP A 409 -8.13 -4.46 19.05
C ASP A 409 -9.58 -4.09 19.41
N ASP A 410 -10.05 -4.51 20.59
CA ASP A 410 -11.41 -4.19 21.07
C ASP A 410 -11.64 -2.71 21.37
N ASN A 411 -10.57 -1.94 21.53
CA ASN A 411 -10.66 -0.50 21.70
C ASN A 411 -10.91 0.22 20.37
N ILE A 412 -10.78 -0.49 19.24
CA ILE A 412 -11.26 -0.05 17.92
C ILE A 412 -12.77 -0.30 17.87
N ARG A 413 -13.55 0.69 18.30
CA ARG A 413 -15.00 0.61 18.38
C ARG A 413 -15.64 0.54 16.98
N LEU A 414 -16.68 -0.26 16.88
CA LEU A 414 -17.43 -0.45 15.63
C LEU A 414 -18.87 -0.01 15.81
N SER A 415 -19.38 0.67 14.78
CA SER A 415 -20.80 0.92 14.59
C SER A 415 -21.37 -0.01 13.53
N ILE A 416 -22.62 -0.41 13.74
CA ILE A 416 -23.39 -1.17 12.77
C ILE A 416 -24.33 -0.22 12.06
N MET A 417 -24.43 -0.38 10.75
CA MET A 417 -25.30 0.39 9.89
C MET A 417 -26.03 -0.53 8.93
N GLU A 418 -27.25 -0.16 8.60
CA GLU A 418 -27.99 -0.77 7.52
C GLU A 418 -27.87 0.14 6.31
N LEU A 419 -27.22 -0.36 5.26
CA LEU A 419 -26.90 0.44 4.07
C LEU A 419 -27.67 -0.09 2.88
N THR A 420 -28.27 0.85 2.15
CA THR A 420 -28.69 0.61 0.78
C THR A 420 -27.62 1.19 -0.13
N ILE A 421 -26.98 0.35 -0.92
CA ILE A 421 -25.88 0.72 -1.82
C ILE A 421 -26.35 0.52 -3.26
N ASN A 422 -26.22 1.57 -4.07
CA ASN A 422 -26.35 1.48 -5.51
C ASN A 422 -24.94 1.35 -6.08
N LYS A 423 -24.60 0.22 -6.69
CA LYS A 423 -23.29 -0.02 -7.30
C LYS A 423 -23.42 -0.26 -8.81
N ARG A 424 -22.31 -0.09 -9.51
CA ARG A 424 -22.15 -0.48 -10.91
C ARG A 424 -21.95 -2.00 -10.98
N SER A 425 -22.70 -2.68 -11.85
CA SER A 425 -22.60 -4.13 -12.01
C SER A 425 -21.27 -4.56 -12.66
N ARG A 426 -20.72 -3.72 -13.56
CA ARG A 426 -19.40 -3.91 -14.15
C ARG A 426 -18.31 -3.26 -13.27
N PRO A 427 -17.31 -4.03 -12.78
CA PRO A 427 -16.16 -3.42 -12.10
C PRO A 427 -15.33 -2.61 -13.10
N PHE A 428 -14.67 -1.56 -12.62
CA PHE A 428 -13.77 -0.72 -13.43
C PHE A 428 -12.30 -1.06 -13.23
N SER A 429 -11.99 -1.78 -12.15
CA SER A 429 -10.64 -2.20 -11.81
C SER A 429 -10.68 -3.56 -11.13
N GLN A 430 -9.61 -4.31 -11.26
CA GLN A 430 -9.39 -5.55 -10.55
C GLN A 430 -7.98 -5.59 -9.97
N GLY A 431 -7.85 -6.07 -8.73
CA GLY A 431 -6.57 -6.46 -8.16
C GLY A 431 -6.40 -7.98 -8.18
N ALA A 432 -5.34 -8.48 -7.55
CA ALA A 432 -5.05 -9.92 -7.47
C ALA A 432 -6.21 -10.73 -6.87
N LEU A 433 -6.85 -10.21 -5.81
CA LEU A 433 -7.88 -10.93 -5.05
C LEU A 433 -9.26 -10.28 -5.09
N ARG A 434 -9.37 -9.03 -5.56
CA ARG A 434 -10.60 -8.23 -5.44
C ARG A 434 -10.97 -7.56 -6.76
N LEU A 435 -12.27 -7.40 -6.99
CA LEU A 435 -12.86 -6.59 -8.04
C LEU A 435 -13.36 -5.28 -7.41
N THR A 436 -13.24 -4.17 -8.13
CA THR A 436 -13.62 -2.84 -7.65
C THR A 436 -14.69 -2.25 -8.55
N ALA A 437 -15.83 -1.88 -7.97
CA ALA A 437 -16.96 -1.27 -8.66
C ALA A 437 -17.33 0.09 -8.06
N TYR A 438 -17.78 1.02 -8.90
CA TYR A 438 -18.28 2.32 -8.45
C TYR A 438 -19.58 2.18 -7.64
N ALA A 439 -19.76 3.00 -6.61
CA ALA A 439 -20.94 2.94 -5.76
C ALA A 439 -21.32 4.29 -5.13
N ARG A 440 -22.59 4.40 -4.74
CA ARG A 440 -23.15 5.44 -3.86
C ARG A 440 -24.06 4.80 -2.82
N THR A 441 -24.14 5.35 -1.62
CA THR A 441 -25.19 4.99 -0.66
C THR A 441 -26.50 5.71 -1.02
N ALA A 442 -27.62 5.23 -0.49
CA ALA A 442 -28.93 5.76 -0.85
C ALA A 442 -29.16 7.19 -0.34
N ALA A 443 -28.52 7.60 0.76
CA ALA A 443 -28.71 8.92 1.35
C ALA A 443 -27.52 9.88 1.13
N SER A 444 -26.49 9.50 0.37
CA SER A 444 -25.31 10.35 0.12
C SER A 444 -24.94 10.47 -1.36
N THR A 445 -24.50 11.66 -1.74
CA THR A 445 -23.89 11.93 -3.05
C THR A 445 -22.39 11.63 -3.08
N ASN A 446 -21.79 11.26 -1.93
CA ASN A 446 -20.40 10.87 -1.85
C ASN A 446 -20.11 9.70 -2.80
N ARG A 447 -18.94 9.75 -3.43
CA ARG A 447 -18.46 8.73 -4.35
C ARG A 447 -17.74 7.65 -3.54
N TYR A 448 -18.14 6.40 -3.73
CA TYR A 448 -17.54 5.25 -3.08
C TYR A 448 -17.13 4.19 -4.11
N VAL A 449 -16.36 3.22 -3.65
CA VAL A 449 -16.10 1.97 -4.33
C VAL A 449 -16.52 0.80 -3.45
N VAL A 450 -17.05 -0.24 -4.07
CA VAL A 450 -17.27 -1.54 -3.45
C VAL A 450 -16.17 -2.48 -3.93
N LYS A 451 -15.45 -3.12 -3.01
CA LYS A 451 -14.51 -4.19 -3.33
C LYS A 451 -15.11 -5.55 -2.94
N SER A 452 -15.16 -6.47 -3.89
CA SER A 452 -15.63 -7.85 -3.70
C SER A 452 -14.52 -8.84 -4.04
N PHE A 453 -14.44 -9.97 -3.35
CA PHE A 453 -13.42 -10.98 -3.66
C PHE A 453 -13.68 -11.70 -4.99
N LYS A 454 -12.61 -12.10 -5.67
CA LYS A 454 -12.64 -13.16 -6.69
C LYS A 454 -12.94 -14.50 -5.98
N ARG A 455 -13.53 -15.50 -6.68
CA ARG A 455 -14.08 -16.78 -6.11
C ARG A 455 -13.22 -17.38 -4.96
N ASP A 456 -13.86 -18.04 -3.99
CA ASP A 456 -13.22 -18.57 -2.75
C ASP A 456 -12.57 -17.49 -1.86
N GLY A 457 -13.21 -16.31 -1.81
CA GLY A 457 -12.74 -15.12 -1.11
C GLY A 457 -12.68 -15.20 0.42
N LYS A 458 -11.96 -14.26 1.03
CA LYS A 458 -11.80 -14.18 2.49
C LYS A 458 -13.17 -13.96 3.19
N ARG A 459 -13.35 -14.60 4.35
CA ARG A 459 -14.54 -14.44 5.21
C ARG A 459 -14.63 -13.01 5.78
N LEU A 460 -15.82 -12.60 6.23
CA LEU A 460 -16.06 -11.30 6.91
C LEU A 460 -15.04 -10.98 8.00
N ALA A 461 -14.58 -11.98 8.76
CA ALA A 461 -13.52 -11.88 9.75
C ALA A 461 -12.23 -11.22 9.23
N HIS A 462 -11.80 -11.55 8.00
CA HIS A 462 -10.58 -10.99 7.41
C HIS A 462 -10.79 -9.54 7.01
N LEU A 463 -11.93 -9.21 6.39
CA LEU A 463 -12.28 -7.83 6.07
C LEU A 463 -12.34 -6.98 7.34
N ALA A 464 -12.90 -7.53 8.43
CA ALA A 464 -12.98 -6.84 9.71
C ALA A 464 -11.61 -6.61 10.35
N GLU A 465 -10.63 -7.45 10.06
CA GLU A 465 -9.25 -7.24 10.48
C GLU A 465 -8.55 -6.17 9.62
N ASP A 466 -8.70 -6.25 8.29
CA ASP A 466 -8.20 -5.24 7.35
C ASP A 466 -8.77 -3.84 7.68
N MET A 467 -10.07 -3.75 7.98
CA MET A 467 -10.73 -2.53 8.46
C MET A 467 -10.13 -1.99 9.76
N ARG A 468 -9.85 -2.87 10.73
CA ARG A 468 -9.23 -2.47 12.01
C ARG A 468 -7.79 -1.99 11.81
N CYS A 469 -7.03 -2.65 10.94
CA CYS A 469 -5.69 -2.24 10.54
C CYS A 469 -5.72 -0.79 10.02
N GLN A 470 -6.59 -0.53 9.05
CA GLN A 470 -6.72 0.78 8.44
C GLN A 470 -7.22 1.85 9.42
N ALA A 471 -8.11 1.50 10.35
CA ALA A 471 -8.55 2.40 11.41
C ALA A 471 -7.40 2.78 12.37
N LEU A 472 -6.52 1.82 12.71
CA LEU A 472 -5.33 2.09 13.53
C LEU A 472 -4.32 2.98 12.78
N CYS A 473 -4.07 2.73 11.50
CA CYS A 473 -3.23 3.60 10.66
C CYS A 473 -3.76 5.04 10.64
N LYS A 474 -5.08 5.19 10.56
CA LYS A 474 -5.74 6.50 10.60
C LYS A 474 -5.55 7.21 11.94
N ALA A 475 -5.56 6.48 13.06
CA ALA A 475 -5.27 7.05 14.37
C ALA A 475 -3.83 7.56 14.47
N PHE A 476 -2.85 6.81 13.93
CA PHE A 476 -1.48 7.32 13.79
C PHE A 476 -1.41 8.59 12.93
N ALA A 477 -2.13 8.61 11.80
CA ALA A 477 -2.14 9.76 10.90
C ALA A 477 -2.73 11.02 11.56
N LEU A 478 -3.76 10.88 12.40
CA LEU A 478 -4.33 11.99 13.17
C LEU A 478 -3.29 12.67 14.07
N GLU A 479 -2.49 11.88 14.80
CA GLU A 479 -1.41 12.42 15.63
C GLU A 479 -0.27 12.99 14.77
N PHE A 480 0.19 12.24 13.76
CA PHE A 480 1.27 12.66 12.86
C PHE A 480 0.98 14.03 12.22
N ASN A 481 -0.22 14.19 11.64
CA ASN A 481 -0.63 15.42 10.96
C ASN A 481 -0.60 16.65 11.86
N ALA A 482 -0.93 16.47 13.14
CA ALA A 482 -0.89 17.57 14.09
C ALA A 482 0.55 18.00 14.45
N LEU A 483 1.54 17.12 14.28
CA LEU A 483 2.95 17.42 14.50
C LEU A 483 3.62 18.02 13.25
N VAL A 484 3.24 17.58 12.05
CA VAL A 484 3.91 17.99 10.80
C VAL A 484 3.25 19.16 10.08
N GLY A 485 1.94 19.39 10.30
CA GLY A 485 1.14 20.42 9.63
C GLY A 485 0.56 19.98 8.27
N ASP A 486 -0.21 20.85 7.62
CA ASP A 486 -1.00 20.49 6.43
C ASP A 486 -0.15 20.11 5.21
N LYS A 487 1.04 20.69 5.10
CA LYS A 487 1.96 20.47 3.98
C LYS A 487 2.36 18.99 3.84
N HIS A 488 2.54 18.29 4.96
CA HIS A 488 2.99 16.90 5.00
C HIS A 488 1.93 15.97 5.57
N ALA A 489 0.66 16.40 5.57
CA ALA A 489 -0.43 15.62 6.15
C ALA A 489 -0.72 14.38 5.30
N ILE A 490 -1.06 13.29 5.98
CA ILE A 490 -1.45 12.00 5.40
C ILE A 490 -2.86 11.66 5.89
N ASP A 491 -3.69 11.09 5.03
CA ASP A 491 -4.98 10.55 5.43
C ASP A 491 -5.14 9.11 4.95
N PHE A 492 -5.79 8.27 5.76
CA PHE A 492 -6.21 6.93 5.36
C PHE A 492 -7.72 6.91 5.18
N ILE A 493 -8.20 6.36 4.07
CA ILE A 493 -9.64 6.22 3.86
C ILE A 493 -10.25 5.29 4.92
N VAL A 494 -11.56 5.43 5.17
CA VAL A 494 -12.28 4.51 6.07
C VAL A 494 -12.85 3.36 5.26
N THR A 495 -12.61 2.15 5.74
CA THR A 495 -13.16 0.91 5.17
C THR A 495 -14.33 0.45 6.01
N THR A 496 -15.45 0.12 5.36
CA THR A 496 -16.65 -0.45 6.01
C THR A 496 -16.87 -1.86 5.47
N CYS A 497 -16.88 -2.86 6.34
CA CYS A 497 -17.15 -4.25 5.94
C CYS A 497 -18.64 -4.46 5.76
N LEU A 498 -19.03 -5.17 4.71
CA LEU A 498 -20.42 -5.40 4.33
C LEU A 498 -20.74 -6.89 4.30
N ARG A 499 -21.94 -7.24 4.77
CA ARG A 499 -22.51 -8.58 4.75
C ARG A 499 -23.91 -8.55 4.12
N GLY A 500 -24.15 -9.43 3.15
CA GLY A 500 -25.47 -9.61 2.55
C GLY A 500 -26.52 -10.14 3.52
N LYS A 501 -27.74 -9.60 3.47
CA LYS A 501 -28.92 -10.13 4.18
C LYS A 501 -29.61 -11.18 3.30
N THR A 502 -29.15 -12.44 3.34
CA THR A 502 -29.79 -13.65 2.75
C THR A 502 -30.42 -13.51 1.34
N THR A 503 -29.73 -14.00 0.31
CA THR A 503 -30.36 -14.55 -0.90
C THR A 503 -29.46 -15.65 -1.50
N THR A 504 -29.92 -16.90 -1.46
CA THR A 504 -29.70 -18.04 -2.37
C THR A 504 -28.33 -18.41 -2.97
N SER A 505 -27.24 -17.65 -2.79
CA SER A 505 -25.91 -17.97 -3.33
C SER A 505 -24.79 -17.51 -2.40
N GLY A 506 -24.58 -18.18 -1.27
CA GLY A 506 -23.42 -17.94 -0.39
C GLY A 506 -23.40 -16.58 0.32
N THR A 507 -22.66 -16.48 1.42
CA THR A 507 -22.51 -15.25 2.20
C THR A 507 -21.51 -14.30 1.54
N ASP A 508 -21.95 -13.55 0.53
CA ASP A 508 -21.14 -12.51 -0.11
C ASP A 508 -20.73 -11.44 0.91
N CYS A 509 -19.41 -11.29 1.09
CA CYS A 509 -18.78 -10.28 1.93
C CYS A 509 -18.03 -9.29 1.04
N MET A 510 -18.17 -7.99 1.33
CA MET A 510 -17.58 -6.92 0.53
C MET A 510 -17.01 -5.82 1.43
N SER A 511 -16.21 -4.90 0.90
CA SER A 511 -15.89 -3.62 1.57
C SER A 511 -16.46 -2.44 0.81
N LEU A 512 -16.81 -1.37 1.53
CA LEU A 512 -17.16 -0.05 1.01
C LEU A 512 -16.13 0.96 1.47
N GLU A 513 -15.62 1.74 0.52
CA GLU A 513 -14.50 2.66 0.74
C GLU A 513 -14.73 3.95 -0.07
N PRO A 514 -14.30 5.14 0.41
CA PRO A 514 -14.29 6.36 -0.40
C PRO A 514 -13.58 6.17 -1.75
N TYR A 515 -14.18 6.69 -2.83
CA TYR A 515 -13.50 6.76 -4.13
C TYR A 515 -12.44 7.87 -4.08
N ILE A 516 -11.21 7.54 -4.48
CA ILE A 516 -10.10 8.48 -4.62
C ILE A 516 -9.74 8.62 -6.11
N GLU A 517 -9.72 9.85 -6.60
CA GLU A 517 -9.53 10.18 -8.02
C GLU A 517 -8.11 10.71 -8.25
N GLY A 518 -7.35 10.08 -9.14
CA GLY A 518 -6.01 10.51 -9.55
C GLY A 518 -5.07 9.34 -9.84
N GLU A 519 -3.79 9.65 -9.97
CA GLU A 519 -2.74 8.66 -10.22
C GLU A 519 -2.42 7.91 -8.92
N TYR A 520 -2.50 6.58 -8.99
CA TYR A 520 -2.19 5.70 -7.87
C TYR A 520 -0.68 5.51 -7.75
N VAL A 521 -0.12 5.77 -6.57
CA VAL A 521 1.31 5.65 -6.29
C VAL A 521 1.51 4.76 -5.07
N LYS A 522 2.48 3.85 -5.13
CA LYS A 522 3.02 3.12 -3.98
C LYS A 522 4.32 3.78 -3.54
N TYR A 523 4.37 4.27 -2.30
CA TYR A 523 5.50 5.02 -1.73
C TYR A 523 6.49 4.10 -1.00
N ASN A 524 6.00 3.07 -0.34
CA ASN A 524 6.79 1.95 0.15
C ASN A 524 5.92 0.68 0.16
N ASN A 525 6.53 -0.49 0.35
CA ASN A 525 5.79 -1.74 0.55
C ASN A 525 6.03 -2.31 1.95
N ASN A 526 5.52 -3.51 2.19
CA ASN A 526 5.71 -4.26 3.44
C ASN A 526 6.99 -5.12 3.47
N CYS A 527 7.93 -4.93 2.53
CA CYS A 527 9.10 -5.78 2.34
C CYS A 527 10.24 -5.06 1.57
N SER A 528 10.81 -4.02 2.18
CA SER A 528 12.02 -3.26 1.76
C SER A 528 11.91 -2.29 0.58
N TYR A 529 10.83 -2.30 -0.22
CA TYR A 529 10.70 -1.35 -1.33
C TYR A 529 10.39 0.07 -0.81
N VAL A 530 11.11 1.04 -1.37
CA VAL A 530 10.89 2.48 -1.23
C VAL A 530 10.82 3.07 -2.63
N ASN A 531 9.86 3.95 -2.88
CA ASN A 531 9.79 4.67 -4.14
C ASN A 531 10.91 5.71 -4.19
N ASP A 532 11.83 5.56 -5.15
CA ASP A 532 12.96 6.46 -5.35
C ASP A 532 12.88 7.25 -6.67
N ASP A 533 11.73 7.22 -7.36
CA ASP A 533 11.54 7.87 -8.66
C ASP A 533 11.74 9.39 -8.57
N ASN A 534 11.29 10.00 -7.47
CA ASN A 534 11.53 11.40 -7.14
C ASN A 534 11.85 11.54 -5.64
N PRO A 535 13.14 11.51 -5.24
CA PRO A 535 13.54 11.64 -3.83
C PRO A 535 13.19 12.99 -3.19
N LYS A 536 12.91 14.01 -4.02
CA LYS A 536 12.49 15.35 -3.58
C LYS A 536 10.97 15.50 -3.49
N ASP A 537 10.22 14.45 -3.81
CA ASP A 537 8.77 14.47 -3.61
C ASP A 537 8.46 14.58 -2.11
N GLU A 538 7.88 15.72 -1.73
CA GLU A 538 7.61 16.07 -0.33
C GLU A 538 6.64 15.07 0.31
N PHE A 539 5.72 14.51 -0.49
CA PHE A 539 4.79 13.51 0.02
C PHE A 539 5.47 12.16 0.24
N ASN A 540 6.30 11.69 -0.68
CA ASN A 540 7.11 10.49 -0.48
C ASN A 540 7.97 10.60 0.80
N GLN A 541 8.60 11.75 1.04
CA GLN A 541 9.34 12.01 2.28
C GLN A 541 8.43 11.91 3.52
N ALA A 542 7.23 12.50 3.47
CA ALA A 542 6.25 12.39 4.54
C ALA A 542 5.81 10.94 4.78
N ALA A 543 5.65 10.14 3.71
CA ALA A 543 5.28 8.73 3.79
C ALA A 543 6.37 7.91 4.52
N GLN A 544 7.65 8.07 4.16
CA GLN A 544 8.74 7.37 4.86
C GLN A 544 8.87 7.81 6.32
N ALA A 545 8.74 9.10 6.59
CA ALA A 545 8.76 9.63 7.94
C ALA A 545 7.56 9.16 8.79
N PHE A 546 6.39 8.97 8.18
CA PHE A 546 5.21 8.42 8.84
C PHE A 546 5.43 6.97 9.27
N SER A 547 5.96 6.11 8.39
CA SER A 547 6.32 4.74 8.73
C SER A 547 7.29 4.69 9.92
N HIS A 548 8.35 5.50 9.89
CA HIS A 548 9.31 5.61 11.00
C HIS A 548 8.66 6.14 12.29
N PHE A 549 7.83 7.19 12.17
CA PHE A 549 7.07 7.75 13.29
C PHE A 549 6.19 6.69 13.96
N THR A 550 5.51 5.81 13.21
CA THR A 550 4.65 4.78 13.81
C THR A 550 5.46 3.79 14.67
N PHE A 551 6.66 3.43 14.23
CA PHE A 551 7.59 2.61 15.00
C PHE A 551 8.07 3.30 16.27
N GLU A 552 8.46 4.57 16.16
CA GLU A 552 8.90 5.38 17.29
C GLU A 552 7.77 5.58 18.32
N ARG A 553 6.59 6.01 17.85
CA ARG A 553 5.42 6.36 18.66
C ARG A 553 4.84 5.16 19.40
N SER A 554 5.05 3.96 18.85
CA SER A 554 4.64 2.68 19.45
C SER A 554 5.76 1.96 20.19
N TRP A 555 6.89 2.62 20.47
CA TRP A 555 7.99 2.01 21.23
C TRP A 555 8.46 0.68 20.61
N GLY A 556 8.49 0.61 19.27
CA GLY A 556 8.93 -0.54 18.50
C GLY A 556 7.92 -1.68 18.40
N SER A 557 6.65 -1.45 18.73
CA SER A 557 5.61 -2.50 18.73
C SER A 557 4.82 -2.60 17.43
N PHE A 558 4.73 -1.50 16.67
CA PHE A 558 3.98 -1.40 15.42
C PHE A 558 4.81 -0.66 14.37
N LEU A 559 4.73 -1.08 13.11
CA LEU A 559 5.25 -0.32 11.97
C LEU A 559 4.23 -0.34 10.84
N VAL A 560 3.73 0.83 10.47
CA VAL A 560 2.81 0.99 9.33
C VAL A 560 3.64 1.11 8.05
N CYS A 561 3.30 0.30 7.05
CA CYS A 561 3.98 0.24 5.75
C CYS A 561 2.96 -0.08 4.64
N ASP A 562 3.44 -0.37 3.44
CA ASP A 562 2.61 -0.50 2.23
C ASP A 562 1.78 0.76 2.00
N LEU A 563 2.44 1.92 2.13
CA LEU A 563 1.83 3.23 1.95
C LEU A 563 1.57 3.46 0.46
N GLN A 564 0.30 3.47 0.09
CA GLN A 564 -0.15 3.54 -1.29
C GLN A 564 -1.50 4.25 -1.41
N GLY A 565 -1.73 4.96 -2.51
CA GLY A 565 -2.96 5.70 -2.74
C GLY A 565 -2.80 6.82 -3.76
N VAL A 566 -3.58 7.89 -3.61
CA VAL A 566 -3.58 9.03 -4.53
C VAL A 566 -3.22 10.30 -3.77
N GLY A 567 -2.08 10.90 -4.12
CA GLY A 567 -1.53 12.04 -3.39
C GLY A 567 -1.43 11.75 -1.90
N HIS A 568 -2.09 12.57 -1.07
CA HIS A 568 -2.08 12.44 0.38
C HIS A 568 -3.12 11.49 1.00
N VAL A 569 -3.94 10.85 0.17
CA VAL A 569 -5.01 9.96 0.62
C VAL A 569 -4.66 8.52 0.29
N LEU A 570 -4.40 7.73 1.33
CA LEU A 570 -3.87 6.38 1.28
C LEU A 570 -4.96 5.33 1.59
N THR A 571 -4.72 4.10 1.12
CA THR A 571 -5.61 2.95 1.28
C THR A 571 -4.81 1.66 1.40
N ASP A 572 -5.45 0.61 1.93
CA ASP A 572 -4.90 -0.74 2.03
C ASP A 572 -3.48 -0.82 2.67
N PRO A 573 -3.23 -0.16 3.82
CA PRO A 573 -1.92 -0.24 4.47
C PRO A 573 -1.69 -1.60 5.14
N ALA A 574 -0.42 -1.92 5.39
CA ALA A 574 0.01 -3.06 6.18
C ALA A 574 0.59 -2.61 7.53
N ILE A 575 0.45 -3.46 8.55
CA ILE A 575 1.09 -3.28 9.86
C ILE A 575 1.96 -4.48 10.16
N HIS A 576 3.22 -4.22 10.49
CA HIS A 576 4.09 -5.17 11.18
C HIS A 576 3.94 -4.99 12.68
N THR A 577 3.87 -6.08 13.43
CA THR A 577 3.77 -6.03 14.90
C THR A 577 4.52 -7.17 15.58
N LEU A 578 5.00 -6.93 16.81
CA LEU A 578 5.60 -7.96 17.65
C LEU A 578 4.57 -8.92 18.27
N ASP A 579 3.30 -8.51 18.32
CA ASP A 579 2.23 -9.36 18.85
C ASP A 579 1.76 -10.36 17.77
N PRO A 580 2.03 -11.67 17.93
CA PRO A 580 1.70 -12.67 16.92
C PRO A 580 0.19 -12.91 16.76
N GLU A 581 -0.65 -12.42 17.67
CA GLU A 581 -2.10 -12.57 17.60
C GLU A 581 -2.80 -11.33 17.02
N ARG A 582 -2.12 -10.18 16.92
CA ARG A 582 -2.62 -9.00 16.22
C ARG A 582 -2.37 -9.10 14.71
N PHE A 583 -3.40 -8.75 13.94
CA PHE A 583 -3.37 -8.77 12.48
C PHE A 583 -2.89 -10.11 11.87
N LYS A 584 -3.20 -11.23 12.55
CA LYS A 584 -2.76 -12.58 12.18
C LYS A 584 -3.35 -13.07 10.86
N LEU A 585 -4.56 -12.63 10.51
CA LEU A 585 -5.24 -12.95 9.24
C LEU A 585 -4.64 -12.16 8.07
N ALA A 586 -3.93 -11.06 8.31
CA ALA A 586 -3.22 -10.31 7.27
C ALA A 586 -1.89 -10.99 6.89
N ASP A 587 -1.77 -11.45 5.65
CA ASP A 587 -0.53 -12.08 5.13
C ASP A 587 0.61 -11.08 4.90
N THR A 588 0.30 -9.77 4.94
CA THR A 588 1.26 -8.68 4.81
C THR A 588 2.02 -8.39 6.11
N ASN A 589 1.58 -8.94 7.25
CA ASN A 589 2.27 -8.82 8.53
C ASN A 589 3.49 -9.77 8.58
N LEU A 590 4.69 -9.21 8.41
CA LEU A 590 5.97 -9.93 8.47
C LEU A 590 6.59 -9.98 9.88
N GLY A 591 5.88 -9.52 10.91
CA GLY A 591 6.37 -9.52 12.29
C GLY A 591 7.67 -8.74 12.47
N LYS A 592 8.58 -9.26 13.29
CA LYS A 592 9.88 -8.63 13.59
C LYS A 592 10.75 -8.41 12.35
N ASP A 593 10.75 -9.36 11.41
CA ASP A 593 11.54 -9.22 10.17
C ASP A 593 10.99 -8.11 9.26
N GLY A 594 9.70 -7.79 9.37
CA GLY A 594 9.10 -6.61 8.75
C GLY A 594 9.77 -5.29 9.18
N PHE A 595 10.14 -5.16 10.45
CA PHE A 595 10.86 -3.98 10.92
C PHE A 595 12.26 -3.88 10.31
N LYS A 596 12.97 -5.02 10.24
CA LYS A 596 14.29 -5.09 9.61
C LYS A 596 14.22 -4.69 8.13
N PHE A 597 13.23 -5.18 7.41
CA PHE A 597 13.03 -4.82 6.00
C PHE A 597 12.85 -3.31 5.80
N PHE A 598 12.07 -2.65 6.65
CA PHE A 598 11.94 -1.19 6.60
C PHE A 598 13.26 -0.47 6.92
N PHE A 599 13.90 -0.79 8.05
CA PHE A 599 15.10 -0.08 8.49
C PHE A 599 16.36 -0.38 7.67
N ALA A 600 16.38 -1.46 6.89
CA ALA A 600 17.47 -1.75 5.96
C ALA A 600 17.51 -0.79 4.77
N THR A 601 16.37 -0.19 4.39
CA THR A 601 16.25 0.73 3.25
C THR A 601 15.84 2.14 3.63
N HIS A 602 15.35 2.35 4.86
CA HIS A 602 14.97 3.67 5.35
C HIS A 602 16.18 4.56 5.62
N ALA A 603 16.12 5.78 5.07
CA ALA A 603 17.00 6.88 5.44
C ALA A 603 16.15 8.00 6.04
N CYS A 604 16.51 8.46 7.24
CA CYS A 604 15.86 9.61 7.86
C CYS A 604 15.93 10.84 6.94
N ASN A 605 14.83 11.59 6.88
CA ASN A 605 14.74 12.86 6.15
C ASN A 605 14.41 14.01 7.11
N GLU A 606 14.26 15.22 6.59
CA GLU A 606 14.00 16.44 7.38
C GLU A 606 12.76 16.32 8.30
N ILE A 607 11.76 15.52 7.91
CA ILE A 607 10.56 15.31 8.73
C ILE A 607 10.89 14.37 9.91
N CYS A 608 11.67 13.31 9.69
CA CYS A 608 12.17 12.45 10.76
C CYS A 608 12.96 13.26 11.80
N GLU A 609 13.84 14.15 11.32
CA GLU A 609 14.65 15.03 12.17
C GLU A 609 13.79 16.03 12.94
N LYS A 610 12.82 16.68 12.29
CA LYS A 610 11.85 17.59 12.93
C LYS A 610 11.02 16.89 14.01
N LEU A 611 10.70 15.61 13.82
CA LEU A 611 9.98 14.80 14.80
C LEU A 611 10.89 14.21 15.89
N GLU A 612 12.20 14.42 15.79
CA GLU A 612 13.22 13.95 16.74
C GLU A 612 13.14 12.42 16.95
N LEU A 613 12.93 11.66 15.86
CA LEU A 613 12.85 10.20 15.91
C LEU A 613 14.24 9.60 16.23
N ARG A 614 14.30 8.71 17.24
CA ARG A 614 15.58 8.18 17.77
C ARG A 614 15.90 6.77 17.31
N SER A 615 14.90 5.97 16.95
CA SER A 615 15.13 4.60 16.48
C SER A 615 15.95 4.60 15.18
N THR A 616 16.92 3.68 15.10
CA THR A 616 17.85 3.57 13.97
C THR A 616 18.01 2.12 13.52
N ALA A 617 18.47 1.93 12.29
CA ALA A 617 18.90 0.63 11.76
C ALA A 617 19.88 -0.09 12.71
N ALA A 618 20.85 0.64 13.28
CA ALA A 618 21.80 0.08 14.26
C ALA A 618 21.10 -0.40 15.55
N GLY A 619 20.15 0.39 16.06
CA GLY A 619 19.36 0.01 17.25
C GLY A 619 18.49 -1.23 17.02
N ILE A 620 17.96 -1.41 15.80
CA ILE A 620 17.23 -2.62 15.40
C ILE A 620 18.18 -3.82 15.39
N ALA A 621 19.36 -3.66 14.78
CA ALA A 621 20.38 -4.70 14.70
C ALA A 621 20.82 -5.21 16.07
N SER A 622 21.07 -4.29 17.01
CA SER A 622 21.51 -4.62 18.36
C SER A 622 20.36 -4.94 19.32
N ASN A 623 19.11 -4.92 18.84
CA ASN A 623 17.90 -5.05 19.66
C ASN A 623 17.89 -4.08 20.87
N ASN A 624 18.46 -2.89 20.67
CA ASN A 624 18.62 -1.82 21.67
C ASN A 624 18.21 -0.49 21.04
N CYS A 625 16.92 -0.37 20.71
CA CYS A 625 16.37 0.87 20.17
C CYS A 625 16.11 1.87 21.29
N GLU A 626 16.52 3.12 21.06
CA GLU A 626 16.09 4.24 21.87
C GLU A 626 14.83 4.86 21.26
N PHE A 627 13.93 5.33 22.13
CA PHE A 627 12.66 5.91 21.73
C PHE A 627 12.43 7.26 22.39
N ARG A 628 11.72 8.13 21.70
CA ARG A 628 11.16 9.35 22.26
C ARG A 628 10.12 9.02 23.33
N GLU A 629 10.35 9.53 24.54
CA GLU A 629 9.50 9.22 25.69
C GLU A 629 8.22 10.07 25.76
N LEU A 630 8.29 11.33 25.33
CA LEU A 630 7.21 12.30 25.48
C LEU A 630 6.81 12.92 24.13
N TRP A 631 5.52 12.91 23.86
CA TRP A 631 4.89 13.47 22.68
C TRP A 631 3.98 14.64 23.06
N PRO A 632 3.90 15.73 22.28
CA PRO A 632 2.93 16.79 22.53
C PRO A 632 1.50 16.24 22.53
N SER A 633 0.66 16.74 23.45
CA SER A 633 -0.78 16.44 23.38
C SER A 633 -1.42 17.19 22.20
N ILE A 634 -2.31 16.50 21.48
CA ILE A 634 -2.89 16.97 20.23
C ILE A 634 -4.42 17.04 20.37
N ASP A 635 -5.00 18.23 20.15
CA ASP A 635 -6.45 18.47 20.18
C ASP A 635 -6.98 19.20 18.93
N ASN A 636 -6.17 19.35 17.87
CA ASN A 636 -6.48 20.21 16.73
C ASN A 636 -6.96 19.47 15.46
N THR A 637 -6.89 18.14 15.41
CA THR A 637 -7.35 17.31 14.27
C THR A 637 -8.49 16.38 14.68
N VAL A 638 -9.48 16.21 13.80
CA VAL A 638 -10.64 15.34 13.98
C VAL A 638 -11.03 14.70 12.65
N CYS A 639 -11.79 13.60 12.70
CA CYS A 639 -12.40 13.02 11.51
C CYS A 639 -13.74 13.69 11.21
N CYS A 640 -14.09 13.76 9.93
CA CYS A 640 -15.45 14.05 9.48
C CYS A 640 -16.44 13.09 10.14
N SER A 641 -17.54 13.61 10.68
CA SER A 641 -18.55 12.84 11.41
C SER A 641 -19.35 11.88 10.54
N ASN A 642 -19.30 12.02 9.21
CA ASN A 642 -19.78 10.94 8.35
C ASN A 642 -18.84 9.72 8.48
N LYS A 643 -19.31 8.65 9.12
CA LYS A 643 -18.51 7.42 9.39
C LYS A 643 -18.02 6.73 8.12
N LEU A 644 -18.71 6.92 7.00
CA LEU A 644 -18.29 6.39 5.70
C LEU A 644 -17.25 7.28 5.00
N CYS A 645 -17.12 8.55 5.41
CA CYS A 645 -16.14 9.47 4.87
C CYS A 645 -14.86 9.47 5.71
N GLY A 646 -14.98 9.78 7.00
CA GLY A 646 -13.87 9.83 7.94
C GLY A 646 -12.72 10.78 7.59
N LYS A 647 -12.83 11.64 6.58
CA LYS A 647 -11.75 12.56 6.17
C LYS A 647 -11.20 13.33 7.37
N ILE A 648 -9.88 13.36 7.53
CA ILE A 648 -9.23 14.15 8.59
C ILE A 648 -9.37 15.64 8.25
N VAL A 649 -9.83 16.43 9.22
CA VAL A 649 -10.00 17.88 9.14
C VAL A 649 -9.47 18.54 10.41
N ARG A 650 -9.08 19.81 10.33
CA ARG A 650 -8.74 20.58 11.52
C ARG A 650 -10.01 20.98 12.27
N VAL A 651 -9.96 20.98 13.60
CA VAL A 651 -11.07 21.42 14.45
C VAL A 651 -11.47 22.88 14.15
N SER A 652 -10.49 23.71 13.78
CA SER A 652 -10.70 25.12 13.44
C SER A 652 -11.38 25.34 12.08
N SER A 653 -11.18 24.44 11.12
CA SER A 653 -11.77 24.55 9.76
C SER A 653 -13.02 23.70 9.57
N ALA A 654 -13.26 22.71 10.44
CA ALA A 654 -14.42 21.84 10.38
C ALA A 654 -15.73 22.61 10.55
N LYS A 655 -16.74 22.27 9.73
CA LYS A 655 -18.09 22.83 9.85
C LYS A 655 -18.82 22.17 11.02
N LYS A 656 -19.61 22.95 11.77
CA LYS A 656 -20.33 22.50 12.96
C LYS A 656 -21.82 22.84 12.82
N SER A 657 -22.68 21.93 13.26
CA SER A 657 -24.14 22.10 13.24
C SER A 657 -24.66 22.37 14.64
N GLU A 658 -25.57 23.34 14.77
CA GLU A 658 -26.35 23.54 16.00
C GLU A 658 -27.39 22.42 16.19
N GLU A 659 -27.96 21.91 15.09
CA GLU A 659 -28.93 20.80 15.10
C GLU A 659 -28.28 19.46 15.52
N TYR A 660 -26.99 19.29 15.21
CA TYR A 660 -26.21 18.09 15.50
C TYR A 660 -24.93 18.42 16.27
N PRO A 661 -25.06 18.79 17.57
CA PRO A 661 -23.94 19.25 18.37
C PRO A 661 -22.87 18.16 18.55
N GLY A 662 -21.59 18.57 18.55
CA GLY A 662 -20.44 17.67 18.68
C GLY A 662 -19.98 17.01 17.38
N CYS A 663 -20.70 17.20 16.28
CA CYS A 663 -20.28 16.72 14.96
C CYS A 663 -19.39 17.74 14.24
N HIS A 664 -18.39 17.24 13.52
CA HIS A 664 -17.42 17.98 12.72
C HIS A 664 -17.51 17.52 11.27
N TRP A 665 -17.77 18.41 10.33
CA TRP A 665 -18.03 18.03 8.94
C TRP A 665 -16.99 18.62 7.99
N CYS A 666 -16.58 17.82 7.01
CA CYS A 666 -15.78 18.29 5.88
C CYS A 666 -16.66 19.04 4.87
N ASP A 667 -16.03 19.80 3.97
CA ASP A 667 -16.74 20.64 2.99
C ASP A 667 -17.62 19.85 2.01
N VAL A 668 -17.33 18.55 1.80
CA VAL A 668 -18.13 17.67 0.93
C VAL A 668 -19.38 17.14 1.65
N CYS A 669 -19.25 16.78 2.93
CA CYS A 669 -20.35 16.19 3.71
C CYS A 669 -21.29 17.26 4.30
N TRP A 670 -20.76 18.45 4.60
CA TRP A 670 -21.52 19.52 5.25
C TRP A 670 -22.80 19.93 4.49
N PRO A 671 -22.77 20.21 3.17
CA PRO A 671 -23.96 20.62 2.43
C PRO A 671 -25.06 19.55 2.40
N GLN A 672 -24.68 18.26 2.46
CA GLN A 672 -25.60 17.13 2.40
C GLN A 672 -26.51 17.02 3.62
N LEU A 673 -26.14 17.61 4.77
CA LEU A 673 -27.02 17.67 5.93
C LEU A 673 -28.32 18.39 5.61
N SER A 674 -28.23 19.49 4.87
CA SER A 674 -29.38 20.30 4.49
C SER A 674 -30.05 19.78 3.23
N SER A 675 -29.29 19.42 2.19
CA SER A 675 -29.86 19.01 0.90
C SER A 675 -30.57 17.65 0.94
N SER A 676 -30.29 16.81 1.94
CA SER A 676 -30.97 15.53 2.14
C SER A 676 -32.15 15.59 3.12
N LYS A 677 -32.56 16.79 3.56
CA LYS A 677 -33.73 16.96 4.42
C LYS A 677 -35.01 16.58 3.67
N VAL A 678 -35.81 15.75 4.30
CA VAL A 678 -37.15 15.39 3.84
C VAL A 678 -38.16 15.60 4.95
N LYS A 679 -39.42 15.85 4.59
CA LYS A 679 -40.54 15.90 5.55
C LYS A 679 -40.93 14.49 5.98
N TRP A 680 -40.99 14.25 7.29
CA TRP A 680 -41.48 13.02 7.92
C TRP A 680 -42.71 13.32 8.76
N MET A 681 -43.58 12.32 8.93
CA MET A 681 -44.81 12.46 9.69
C MET A 681 -44.61 11.96 11.12
N CYS A 682 -44.97 12.78 12.11
CA CYS A 682 -44.86 12.41 13.52
C CYS A 682 -45.86 11.31 13.90
N VAL A 683 -45.36 10.22 14.51
CA VAL A 683 -46.18 9.06 14.97
C VAL A 683 -46.87 9.28 16.33
N ALA A 684 -46.67 10.43 16.97
CA ALA A 684 -47.26 10.69 18.29
C ALA A 684 -48.80 10.82 18.21
N PRO A 685 -49.55 10.44 19.27
CA PRO A 685 -51.00 10.63 19.31
C PRO A 685 -51.38 12.11 19.15
N GLY A 686 -52.34 12.41 18.28
CA GLY A 686 -52.83 13.76 18.04
C GLY A 686 -52.78 14.17 16.55
N PRO A 687 -52.96 15.46 16.23
CA PRO A 687 -52.85 15.95 14.86
C PRO A 687 -51.46 15.65 14.29
N HIS A 688 -51.43 15.19 13.03
CA HIS A 688 -50.18 14.84 12.38
C HIS A 688 -49.32 16.09 12.14
N HIS A 689 -48.11 16.10 12.70
CA HIS A 689 -47.13 17.14 12.47
C HIS A 689 -46.04 16.65 11.52
N GLU A 690 -45.73 17.44 10.50
CA GLU A 690 -44.56 17.21 9.66
C GLU A 690 -43.32 17.85 10.29
N PHE A 691 -42.17 17.18 10.17
CA PHE A 691 -40.88 17.72 10.60
C PHE A 691 -39.76 17.27 9.66
N ASP A 692 -38.68 18.04 9.64
CA ASP A 692 -37.56 17.78 8.75
C ASP A 692 -36.61 16.73 9.32
N VAL A 693 -36.16 15.82 8.45
CA VAL A 693 -35.24 14.73 8.76
C VAL A 693 -34.14 14.68 7.70
N SER A 694 -32.90 14.89 8.10
CA SER A 694 -31.73 14.71 7.23
C SER A 694 -31.43 13.23 7.04
N LYS A 695 -31.79 12.65 5.88
CA LYS A 695 -31.50 11.22 5.61
C LYS A 695 -29.99 10.94 5.64
N PHE A 696 -29.18 11.86 5.13
CA PHE A 696 -27.73 11.75 5.13
C PHE A 696 -27.18 11.66 6.55
N TYR A 697 -27.64 12.51 7.48
CA TYR A 697 -27.17 12.47 8.86
C TYR A 697 -27.39 11.09 9.48
N TYR A 698 -28.61 10.58 9.46
CA TYR A 698 -28.95 9.31 10.11
C TYR A 698 -28.24 8.11 9.46
N GLU A 699 -28.15 8.04 8.13
CA GLU A 699 -27.34 7.02 7.44
C GLU A 699 -25.86 7.10 7.84
N SER A 700 -25.28 8.31 7.80
CA SER A 700 -23.86 8.55 8.12
C SER A 700 -23.50 8.20 9.57
N GLN A 701 -24.46 8.23 10.49
CA GLN A 701 -24.29 7.86 11.88
C GLN A 701 -24.62 6.39 12.17
N GLY A 702 -25.21 5.66 11.22
CA GLY A 702 -25.78 4.33 11.45
C GLY A 702 -26.96 4.35 12.41
N GLN A 703 -27.71 5.46 12.46
CA GLN A 703 -28.84 5.66 13.37
C GLN A 703 -30.17 5.59 12.64
N ILE A 704 -31.22 5.20 13.36
CA ILE A 704 -32.58 5.22 12.83
C ILE A 704 -33.10 6.65 12.88
N PRO A 705 -33.68 7.17 11.80
CA PRO A 705 -34.28 8.49 11.85
C PRO A 705 -35.46 8.56 12.84
N PRO A 706 -35.74 9.76 13.38
CA PRO A 706 -36.82 10.00 14.31
C PRO A 706 -38.17 9.54 13.80
N ARG A 707 -38.99 8.99 14.70
CA ARG A 707 -40.43 8.81 14.41
C ARG A 707 -41.33 9.88 15.02
N LYS A 708 -40.84 10.60 16.03
CA LYS A 708 -41.56 11.69 16.71
C LYS A 708 -40.87 13.02 16.41
N CYS A 709 -41.65 14.09 16.22
CA CYS A 709 -41.13 15.45 16.07
C CYS A 709 -40.45 15.94 17.37
N PRO A 710 -39.62 17.00 17.31
CA PRO A 710 -38.90 17.53 18.48
C PRO A 710 -39.80 17.79 19.70
N ASP A 711 -40.94 18.45 19.52
CA ASP A 711 -41.88 18.78 20.62
C ASP A 711 -42.40 17.54 21.35
N HIS A 712 -42.70 16.47 20.60
CA HIS A 712 -43.18 15.21 21.15
C HIS A 712 -42.06 14.34 21.72
N ARG A 713 -40.80 14.60 21.37
CA ARG A 713 -39.64 13.93 21.97
C ARG A 713 -39.30 14.54 23.31
N GLU A 714 -39.36 15.87 23.42
CA GLU A 714 -39.07 16.58 24.67
C GLU A 714 -40.11 16.28 25.75
N ARG A 715 -41.40 16.15 25.38
CA ARG A 715 -42.49 15.80 26.32
C ARG A 715 -42.45 14.35 26.84
N ASP A 716 -41.74 13.45 26.17
CA ASP A 716 -41.60 12.04 26.57
C ASP A 716 -40.48 11.82 27.63
N THR A 717 -39.74 12.89 28.00
CA THR A 717 -38.51 12.77 28.80
C THR A 717 -38.69 12.67 30.33
N THR A 718 -39.87 12.35 30.86
CA THR A 718 -39.98 11.88 32.25
C THR A 718 -39.43 10.46 32.44
N VAL A 719 -39.05 9.75 31.38
CA VAL A 719 -38.31 8.47 31.47
C VAL A 719 -37.15 8.40 30.47
N SER A 720 -35.94 8.21 31.02
CA SER A 720 -34.71 7.71 30.38
C SER A 720 -33.87 8.67 29.52
N ARG A 721 -32.99 9.42 30.20
CA ARG A 721 -31.81 10.13 29.70
C ARG A 721 -30.69 9.18 29.19
N THR A 722 -30.99 8.21 28.32
CA THR A 722 -30.04 7.13 28.00
C THR A 722 -29.82 6.81 26.52
N ALA A 723 -29.91 7.80 25.62
CA ALA A 723 -29.59 7.56 24.19
C ALA A 723 -28.93 8.71 23.40
N VAL A 724 -28.47 9.78 24.07
CA VAL A 724 -27.57 10.79 23.46
C VAL A 724 -26.33 10.93 24.34
N MET A 725 -25.62 9.83 24.52
CA MET A 725 -24.32 9.78 25.20
C MET A 725 -23.49 8.63 24.62
N GLY A 726 -23.23 8.70 23.31
CA GLY A 726 -22.06 8.02 22.73
C GLY A 726 -20.81 8.81 23.09
N GLY A 727 -20.48 8.84 24.38
CA GLY A 727 -19.41 9.67 24.94
C GLY A 727 -19.84 10.27 26.27
N SER A 728 -19.54 9.57 27.35
CA SER A 728 -19.63 10.01 28.76
C SER A 728 -19.76 11.53 28.97
N PHE A 729 -20.94 11.99 29.40
CA PHE A 729 -21.10 13.32 30.02
C PHE A 729 -20.22 13.46 31.26
N PHE A 730 -19.86 12.33 31.90
CA PHE A 730 -19.02 12.27 33.10
C PHE A 730 -17.54 12.54 32.85
N SER A 731 -17.08 12.69 31.60
CA SER A 731 -15.73 13.19 31.31
C SER A 731 -15.66 14.72 31.18
N ARG A 732 -16.79 15.44 31.21
CA ARG A 732 -16.81 16.91 31.11
C ARG A 732 -16.72 17.68 32.43
N LEU A 733 -16.47 17.01 33.57
CA LEU A 733 -16.40 17.69 34.88
C LEU A 733 -15.34 17.12 35.83
N LYS A 734 -14.20 16.67 35.30
CA LYS A 734 -12.94 16.70 36.04
C LYS A 734 -12.09 17.78 35.43
N GLY A 735 -11.64 18.73 36.25
CA GLY A 735 -10.63 19.72 35.85
C GLY A 735 -9.39 18.99 35.37
N ALA A 736 -9.32 18.71 34.08
CA ALA A 736 -8.15 18.17 33.45
C ALA A 736 -7.21 19.36 33.25
N ASN A 737 -6.18 19.46 34.09
CA ASN A 737 -4.94 20.07 33.64
C ASN A 737 -4.68 19.52 32.23
N LYS A 738 -4.74 20.36 31.20
CA LYS A 738 -4.38 19.95 29.84
C LYS A 738 -2.97 19.39 29.93
N GLN A 739 -2.85 18.08 29.85
CA GLN A 739 -1.58 17.39 29.95
C GLN A 739 -0.80 17.83 28.72
N LYS A 740 0.26 18.64 28.90
CA LYS A 740 0.98 19.23 27.76
C LYS A 740 1.62 18.14 26.89
N ASN A 741 1.96 17.00 27.50
CA ASN A 741 2.62 15.88 26.86
C ASN A 741 1.92 14.54 27.21
N ILE A 742 2.00 13.59 26.28
CA ILE A 742 1.56 12.20 26.37
C ILE A 742 2.82 11.32 26.40
N SER A 743 2.84 10.26 27.23
CA SER A 743 3.95 9.30 27.22
C SER A 743 3.81 8.30 26.07
N GLY A 744 4.92 8.03 25.38
CA GLY A 744 4.99 7.05 24.29
C GLY A 744 4.79 5.59 24.73
N LYS A 745 4.97 5.30 26.02
CA LYS A 745 4.87 3.95 26.62
C LYS A 745 3.61 3.76 27.48
N ALA A 746 2.64 4.67 27.40
CA ALA A 746 1.52 4.73 28.35
C ALA A 746 0.37 3.74 28.10
N TRP A 747 0.57 2.68 27.32
CA TRP A 747 -0.50 1.85 26.78
C TRP A 747 -0.31 0.35 27.01
#